data_AF-A0A0W1A6G9-F1
#
_entry.id   AF-A0A0W1A6G9-F1
#
_cell.length_a   1.000
_cell.length_b   1.000
_cell.length_c   1.000
_cell.angle_alpha   90.00
_cell.angle_beta   90.00
_cell.angle_gamma   90.00
#
_symmetry.space_group_name_H-M   'P 1'
#
loop_
_entity.id
_entity.type
_entity.pdbx_description
1 polymer ?
#
loop_
_entity_poly.entity_id
_entity_poly.type
_entity_poly.pdbx_seq_one_letter_code
_entity_poly.pdbx_strand_id
1 'polypeptide(L)'
;MPHETLSDRMNVSLLGWCILKNYPIVVQKLIDIGVNLEDGIVCEADPYYHHQSPLMLACGMANKDIVTILLRAGANVLHTNPFGISMLMVIRDAKICHLIVNHSMDNGCFNELISKKTQDGISAFGYAKKRNLFEVFFELINGEMKELLTAFMETEEAALKQLNQVIGRIGKPQPSFFYKNNDGVIQETLLYFAAKKNYPSVVHLLIELELAPIDEGMNCEVAAPKLHATSPLGIACFHGHTEIIHLLIAKGANLLHINHIRHSLLMIAREARIVRLLLEEADKRGLFPQLLAIEHKPNLDAVSLHCSLGAVDIVHQFLNIPQFWLFMSVTNILAQARGAALRFPEKAADFDAICQVLRPHKYKHLPLSLHNLPAEPRLTDCYFSLFGSRSGAEKALFASQKNEAIKTVIAQFHQLLIQPARCIPYLKFLNDELCRYYFEAHGQPFPLLNNQEYDFVLIEDLYYPVPKADYQPMKKNKALQELLISLFRKYGMAEYAYQWIGFVPNEIADSQVKQGDYVFEGGYGTGLFHGKLSHMLQRVILIYAIEHGEINMTFEYNQSRHTLTVKDILEGLVSIITQNGVKAWNLVKDLRTYHYIEFSDPHRLFSSLMYEGRTIGCSALADCLTDSFCSGLIRYYHAWKKNTFFSDLDILAFIKQQDDLTLERFSPLPELIQAELIEKSHKRQVEINAVTYSEGYGLICKNYQPNERFVPDSFHGLSTG
;
A
#
# COMPACT_ATOMS: atom_id res chain seq x y z
N MET A 1 8.38 -31.23 -43.02
CA MET A 1 8.90 -31.50 -44.38
C MET A 1 7.75 -31.98 -45.23
N PRO A 2 7.66 -31.62 -46.52
CA PRO A 2 6.68 -32.22 -47.42
C PRO A 2 6.99 -33.72 -47.56
N HIS A 3 5.99 -34.58 -47.42
CA HIS A 3 6.13 -36.04 -47.41
C HIS A 3 6.68 -36.64 -48.72
N GLU A 4 6.78 -35.85 -49.79
CA GLU A 4 7.17 -36.32 -51.13
C GLU A 4 8.68 -36.52 -51.31
N THR A 5 9.54 -35.92 -50.47
CA THR A 5 11.01 -36.07 -50.58
C THR A 5 11.60 -37.21 -49.73
N LEU A 6 10.76 -37.96 -49.02
CA LEU A 6 11.15 -39.07 -48.13
C LEU A 6 11.03 -40.46 -48.79
N SER A 7 10.34 -40.59 -49.93
CA SER A 7 10.01 -41.90 -50.52
C SER A 7 11.20 -42.74 -50.94
N ASP A 8 12.31 -42.10 -51.33
CA ASP A 8 13.45 -42.81 -51.92
C ASP A 8 14.43 -43.36 -50.86
N ARG A 9 14.20 -43.05 -49.57
CA ARG A 9 15.07 -43.44 -48.45
C ARG A 9 14.35 -44.22 -47.35
N MET A 10 13.08 -44.56 -47.55
CA MET A 10 12.28 -45.32 -46.60
C MET A 10 12.03 -46.72 -47.15
N ASN A 11 12.43 -47.75 -46.40
CA ASN A 11 11.96 -49.10 -46.64
C ASN A 11 10.59 -49.24 -45.95
N VAL A 12 9.52 -49.28 -46.75
CA VAL A 12 8.14 -49.25 -46.27
C VAL A 12 7.46 -50.56 -46.64
N SER A 13 6.87 -51.25 -45.67
CA SER A 13 6.05 -52.43 -45.96
C SER A 13 4.84 -52.08 -46.82
N LEU A 14 4.24 -53.06 -47.50
CA LEU A 14 3.01 -52.84 -48.27
C LEU A 14 1.90 -52.23 -47.38
N LEU A 15 1.78 -52.72 -46.14
CA LEU A 15 0.87 -52.19 -45.14
C LEU A 15 1.21 -50.74 -44.78
N GLY A 16 2.48 -50.44 -44.47
CA GLY A 16 2.96 -49.08 -44.19
C GLY A 16 2.72 -48.11 -45.34
N TRP A 17 2.88 -48.57 -46.58
CA TRP A 17 2.67 -47.74 -47.77
C TRP A 17 1.18 -47.40 -47.95
N CYS A 18 0.29 -48.37 -47.75
CA CYS A 18 -1.16 -48.12 -47.75
C CYS A 18 -1.59 -47.15 -46.64
N ILE A 19 -0.92 -47.18 -45.49
CA ILE A 19 -1.15 -46.21 -44.40
C ILE A 19 -0.68 -44.82 -44.80
N LEU A 20 0.52 -44.68 -45.39
CA LEU A 20 1.05 -43.42 -45.91
C LEU A 20 0.14 -42.78 -46.95
N LYS A 21 -0.52 -43.60 -47.78
CA LYS A 21 -1.47 -43.14 -48.81
C LYS A 21 -2.91 -43.01 -48.32
N ASN A 22 -3.18 -43.29 -47.05
CA ASN A 22 -4.51 -43.24 -46.44
C ASN A 22 -5.55 -44.10 -47.19
N TYR A 23 -5.28 -45.40 -47.33
CA TYR A 23 -6.19 -46.36 -47.96
C TYR A 23 -6.83 -47.32 -46.94
N PRO A 24 -7.82 -46.90 -46.13
CA PRO A 24 -8.37 -47.70 -45.04
C PRO A 24 -8.98 -49.03 -45.50
N ILE A 25 -9.67 -49.05 -46.65
CA ILE A 25 -10.27 -50.27 -47.21
C ILE A 25 -9.19 -51.28 -47.61
N VAL A 26 -8.07 -50.81 -48.17
CA VAL A 26 -6.96 -51.67 -48.59
C VAL A 26 -6.22 -52.18 -47.36
N VAL A 27 -6.02 -51.33 -46.35
CA VAL A 27 -5.46 -51.73 -45.06
C VAL A 27 -6.29 -52.85 -44.42
N GLN A 28 -7.62 -52.71 -44.36
CA GLN A 28 -8.49 -53.77 -43.82
C GLN A 28 -8.31 -55.08 -44.59
N LYS A 29 -8.34 -55.05 -45.93
CA LYS A 29 -8.15 -56.26 -46.75
C LYS A 29 -6.78 -56.91 -46.55
N LEU A 30 -5.72 -56.12 -46.38
CA LEU A 30 -4.39 -56.67 -46.10
C LEU A 30 -4.36 -57.36 -44.74
N ILE A 31 -4.99 -56.77 -43.72
CA ILE A 31 -5.12 -57.36 -42.39
C ILE A 31 -5.91 -58.67 -42.45
N ASP A 32 -7.00 -58.71 -43.22
CA ASP A 32 -7.82 -59.92 -43.40
C ASP A 32 -7.04 -61.08 -44.06
N ILE A 33 -5.97 -60.78 -44.81
CA ILE A 33 -5.06 -61.76 -45.44
C ILE A 33 -3.92 -62.18 -44.49
N GLY A 34 -3.85 -61.59 -43.29
CA GLY A 34 -2.90 -61.99 -42.24
C GLY A 34 -1.51 -61.36 -42.37
N VAL A 35 -1.42 -60.12 -42.88
CA VAL A 35 -0.14 -59.37 -42.87
C VAL A 35 0.34 -59.10 -41.44
N ASN A 36 1.66 -59.06 -41.25
CA ASN A 36 2.25 -58.71 -39.96
C ASN A 36 1.93 -57.25 -39.60
N LEU A 37 1.30 -57.06 -38.43
CA LEU A 37 0.86 -55.75 -37.94
C LEU A 37 1.99 -54.90 -37.36
N GLU A 38 3.20 -55.45 -37.22
CA GLU A 38 4.37 -54.75 -36.67
C GLU A 38 5.40 -54.36 -37.75
N ASP A 39 5.25 -54.89 -38.97
CA ASP A 39 6.10 -54.55 -40.11
C ASP A 39 5.66 -53.20 -40.71
N GLY A 40 6.24 -52.12 -40.22
CA GLY A 40 5.89 -50.75 -40.64
C GLY A 40 6.93 -50.13 -41.55
N ILE A 41 7.68 -49.18 -41.00
CA ILE A 41 8.66 -48.37 -41.73
C ILE A 41 10.04 -48.51 -41.11
N VAL A 42 11.05 -48.59 -41.97
CA VAL A 42 12.45 -48.39 -41.60
C VAL A 42 13.01 -47.21 -42.40
N CYS A 43 13.39 -46.15 -41.68
CA CYS A 43 14.09 -44.98 -42.23
C CYS A 43 15.43 -44.84 -41.52
N GLU A 44 16.55 -45.12 -42.21
CA GLU A 44 17.90 -44.98 -41.61
C GLU A 44 18.32 -43.51 -41.42
N ALA A 45 17.68 -42.59 -42.14
CA ALA A 45 18.03 -41.17 -42.13
C ALA A 45 17.33 -40.34 -41.05
N ASP A 46 16.28 -40.85 -40.40
CA ASP A 46 15.50 -40.12 -39.40
C ASP A 46 15.15 -41.03 -38.19
N PRO A 47 15.76 -40.79 -37.01
CA PRO A 47 15.47 -41.52 -35.78
C PRO A 47 14.00 -41.54 -35.39
N TYR A 48 13.23 -40.53 -35.83
CA TYR A 48 11.79 -40.46 -35.58
C TYR A 48 11.04 -41.57 -36.31
N TYR A 49 11.37 -41.85 -37.59
CA TYR A 49 10.67 -42.83 -38.43
C TYR A 49 11.36 -44.19 -38.51
N HIS A 50 12.55 -44.34 -37.93
CA HIS A 50 13.26 -45.61 -37.89
C HIS A 50 12.47 -46.67 -37.10
N HIS A 51 12.22 -47.84 -37.69
CA HIS A 51 11.51 -48.99 -37.08
C HIS A 51 10.16 -48.65 -36.40
N GLN A 52 9.36 -47.77 -37.00
CA GLN A 52 8.00 -47.52 -36.52
C GLN A 52 7.06 -48.66 -36.92
N SER A 53 6.18 -49.08 -36.01
CA SER A 53 5.08 -49.99 -36.35
C SER A 53 4.02 -49.28 -37.22
N PRO A 54 3.23 -50.03 -38.01
CA PRO A 54 2.05 -49.52 -38.72
C PRO A 54 1.13 -48.66 -37.83
N LEU A 55 0.96 -49.04 -36.56
CA LEU A 55 0.14 -48.30 -35.59
C LEU A 55 0.77 -46.96 -35.19
N MET A 56 2.08 -46.93 -34.92
CA MET A 56 2.82 -45.67 -34.67
C MET A 56 2.72 -44.73 -35.87
N LEU A 57 2.85 -45.27 -37.08
CA LEU A 57 2.73 -44.51 -38.32
C LEU A 57 1.33 -43.90 -38.48
N ALA A 58 0.28 -44.71 -38.33
CA ALA A 58 -1.10 -44.25 -38.42
C ALA A 58 -1.42 -43.16 -37.38
N CYS A 59 -0.88 -43.30 -36.16
CA CYS A 59 -0.96 -42.29 -35.11
C CYS A 59 -0.25 -40.98 -35.50
N GLY A 60 0.95 -41.07 -36.08
CA GLY A 60 1.72 -39.91 -36.55
C GLY A 60 1.07 -39.17 -37.72
N MET A 61 0.29 -39.88 -38.55
CA MET A 61 -0.48 -39.31 -39.66
C MET A 61 -1.88 -38.81 -39.28
N ALA A 62 -2.25 -38.91 -38.01
CA ALA A 62 -3.55 -38.50 -37.49
C ALA A 62 -4.76 -39.18 -38.18
N ASN A 63 -4.62 -40.45 -38.56
CA ASN A 63 -5.67 -41.18 -39.28
C ASN A 63 -6.50 -42.08 -38.36
N LYS A 64 -7.62 -41.57 -37.86
CA LYS A 64 -8.46 -42.26 -36.86
C LYS A 64 -9.02 -43.59 -37.36
N ASP A 65 -9.42 -43.68 -38.63
CA ASP A 65 -10.06 -44.88 -39.18
C ASP A 65 -9.06 -46.04 -39.25
N ILE A 66 -7.86 -45.76 -39.76
CA ILE A 66 -6.77 -46.75 -39.81
C ILE A 66 -6.31 -47.14 -38.41
N VAL A 67 -6.17 -46.18 -37.47
CA VAL A 67 -5.83 -46.51 -36.08
C VAL A 67 -6.87 -47.46 -35.48
N THR A 68 -8.17 -47.18 -35.68
CA THR A 68 -9.25 -48.04 -35.18
C THR A 68 -9.21 -49.44 -35.78
N ILE A 69 -8.93 -49.55 -37.08
CA ILE A 69 -8.75 -50.83 -37.78
C ILE A 69 -7.57 -51.62 -37.17
N LEU A 70 -6.42 -50.98 -36.99
CA LEU A 70 -5.21 -51.63 -36.45
C LEU A 70 -5.38 -52.07 -34.99
N LEU A 71 -6.04 -51.26 -34.15
CA LEU A 71 -6.34 -51.65 -32.76
C LEU A 71 -7.29 -52.86 -32.70
N ARG A 72 -8.33 -52.90 -33.56
CA ARG A 72 -9.25 -54.05 -33.63
C ARG A 72 -8.55 -55.32 -34.10
N ALA A 73 -7.51 -55.19 -34.92
CA ALA A 73 -6.69 -56.28 -35.39
C ALA A 73 -5.66 -56.76 -34.35
N GLY A 74 -5.54 -56.08 -33.20
CA GLY A 74 -4.61 -56.45 -32.12
C GLY A 74 -3.19 -55.93 -32.30
N ALA A 75 -2.99 -54.81 -33.01
CA ALA A 75 -1.68 -54.19 -33.15
C ALA A 75 -1.08 -53.79 -31.78
N ASN A 76 0.22 -53.97 -31.61
CA ASN A 76 0.90 -53.78 -30.33
C ASN A 76 1.05 -52.30 -29.96
N VAL A 77 0.31 -51.87 -28.94
CA VAL A 77 0.40 -50.50 -28.40
C VAL A 77 1.70 -50.23 -27.65
N LEU A 78 2.38 -51.26 -27.14
CA LEU A 78 3.63 -51.12 -26.37
C LEU A 78 4.88 -51.05 -27.25
N HIS A 79 4.73 -51.17 -28.56
CA HIS A 79 5.86 -51.10 -29.50
C HIS A 79 6.62 -49.79 -29.35
N THR A 80 7.94 -49.89 -29.27
CA THR A 80 8.86 -48.77 -29.30
C THR A 80 9.90 -48.98 -30.38
N ASN A 81 10.31 -47.92 -31.03
CA ASN A 81 11.45 -48.01 -31.94
C ASN A 81 12.78 -48.16 -31.16
N PRO A 82 13.93 -48.41 -31.83
CA PRO A 82 15.23 -48.55 -31.17
C PRO A 82 15.65 -47.37 -30.30
N PHE A 83 15.09 -46.18 -30.54
CA PHE A 83 15.35 -44.97 -29.77
C PHE A 83 14.41 -44.79 -28.57
N GLY A 84 13.55 -45.77 -28.27
CA GLY A 84 12.59 -45.73 -27.17
C GLY A 84 11.37 -44.84 -27.44
N ILE A 85 11.15 -44.42 -28.70
CA ILE A 85 9.97 -43.63 -29.07
C ILE A 85 8.75 -44.55 -29.07
N SER A 86 7.76 -44.25 -28.22
CA SER A 86 6.48 -44.97 -28.16
C SER A 86 5.40 -44.28 -29.01
N MET A 87 4.26 -44.96 -29.17
CA MET A 87 3.14 -44.38 -29.92
C MET A 87 2.63 -43.06 -29.33
N LEU A 88 2.61 -42.91 -27.99
CA LEU A 88 2.16 -41.67 -27.33
C LEU A 88 3.05 -40.47 -27.67
N MET A 89 4.32 -40.69 -28.05
CA MET A 89 5.25 -39.64 -28.44
C MET A 89 5.10 -39.22 -29.91
N VAL A 90 4.48 -40.06 -30.75
CA VAL A 90 4.29 -39.76 -32.19
C VAL A 90 2.92 -39.19 -32.53
N ILE A 91 1.91 -39.40 -31.66
CA ILE A 91 0.55 -38.85 -31.83
C ILE A 91 0.58 -37.33 -32.00
N ARG A 92 -0.30 -36.85 -32.87
CA ARG A 92 -0.50 -35.42 -33.18
C ARG A 92 -1.93 -34.94 -32.98
N ASP A 93 -2.88 -35.86 -32.78
CA ASP A 93 -4.31 -35.58 -32.70
C ASP A 93 -4.88 -36.05 -31.36
N ALA A 94 -5.66 -35.19 -30.71
CA ALA A 94 -6.23 -35.45 -29.39
C ALA A 94 -7.22 -36.63 -29.39
N LYS A 95 -8.03 -36.80 -30.43
CA LYS A 95 -9.03 -37.88 -30.52
C LYS A 95 -8.34 -39.24 -30.65
N ILE A 96 -7.23 -39.30 -31.37
CA ILE A 96 -6.40 -40.52 -31.47
C ILE A 96 -5.70 -40.78 -30.14
N CYS A 97 -5.21 -39.74 -29.46
CA CYS A 97 -4.64 -39.88 -28.11
C CYS A 97 -5.66 -40.53 -27.15
N HIS A 98 -6.89 -40.01 -27.08
CA HIS A 98 -7.97 -40.61 -26.28
C HIS A 98 -8.24 -42.08 -26.65
N LEU A 99 -8.29 -42.38 -27.95
CA LEU A 99 -8.57 -43.73 -28.43
C LEU A 99 -7.48 -44.73 -27.98
N ILE A 100 -6.20 -44.36 -28.11
CA ILE A 100 -5.06 -45.17 -27.66
C ILE A 100 -5.08 -45.34 -26.14
N VAL A 101 -5.30 -44.26 -25.40
CA VAL A 101 -5.37 -44.27 -23.94
C VAL A 101 -6.47 -45.23 -23.46
N ASN A 102 -7.70 -45.07 -23.96
CA ASN A 102 -8.83 -45.91 -23.57
C ASN A 102 -8.58 -47.37 -23.92
N HIS A 103 -8.11 -47.65 -25.14
CA HIS A 103 -7.79 -49.01 -25.54
C HIS A 103 -6.69 -49.64 -24.66
N SER A 104 -5.68 -48.85 -24.25
CA SER A 104 -4.61 -49.34 -23.37
C SER A 104 -5.08 -49.58 -21.94
N MET A 105 -6.06 -48.80 -21.47
CA MET A 105 -6.73 -49.02 -20.18
C MET A 105 -7.58 -50.28 -20.21
N ASP A 106 -8.40 -50.45 -21.24
CA ASP A 106 -9.27 -51.63 -21.43
C ASP A 106 -8.46 -52.93 -21.48
N ASN A 107 -7.24 -52.88 -22.02
CA ASN A 107 -6.32 -54.00 -22.09
C ASN A 107 -5.29 -54.07 -20.94
N GLY A 108 -5.38 -53.19 -19.94
CA GLY A 108 -4.53 -53.22 -18.74
C GLY A 108 -3.04 -52.91 -18.97
N CYS A 109 -2.65 -52.38 -20.13
CA CYS A 109 -1.25 -52.10 -20.51
C CYS A 109 -0.87 -50.62 -20.44
N PHE A 110 -1.80 -49.74 -20.03
CA PHE A 110 -1.59 -48.30 -20.00
C PHE A 110 -0.37 -47.84 -19.18
N ASN A 111 -0.16 -48.41 -17.98
CA ASN A 111 0.97 -48.02 -17.11
C ASN A 111 2.31 -48.31 -17.75
N GLU A 112 2.42 -49.45 -18.44
CA GLU A 112 3.63 -49.79 -19.17
C GLU A 112 3.85 -48.82 -20.34
N LEU A 113 2.78 -48.47 -21.06
CA LEU A 113 2.82 -47.54 -22.20
C LEU A 113 3.26 -46.13 -21.79
N ILE A 114 2.68 -45.55 -20.73
CA ILE A 114 2.99 -44.18 -20.28
C ILE A 114 4.40 -44.07 -19.70
N SER A 115 4.92 -45.16 -19.14
CA SER A 115 6.26 -45.22 -18.54
C SER A 115 7.41 -45.22 -19.55
N LYS A 116 7.15 -45.51 -20.83
CA LYS A 116 8.19 -45.57 -21.87
C LYS A 116 8.87 -44.21 -22.02
N LYS A 117 10.20 -44.25 -22.17
CA LYS A 117 11.07 -43.07 -22.36
C LYS A 117 11.98 -43.29 -23.57
N THR A 118 12.32 -42.20 -24.24
CA THR A 118 13.38 -42.25 -25.26
C THR A 118 14.74 -42.56 -24.63
N GLN A 119 15.73 -42.91 -25.45
CA GLN A 119 17.12 -43.08 -24.98
C GLN A 119 17.65 -41.83 -24.24
N ASP A 120 17.19 -40.63 -24.62
CA ASP A 120 17.50 -39.36 -23.95
C ASP A 120 16.65 -39.09 -22.69
N GLY A 121 15.84 -40.05 -22.25
CA GLY A 121 15.02 -39.94 -21.05
C GLY A 121 13.74 -39.12 -21.20
N ILE A 122 13.36 -38.73 -22.42
CA ILE A 122 12.16 -37.91 -22.67
C ILE A 122 10.91 -38.81 -22.61
N SER A 123 9.92 -38.41 -21.80
CA SER A 123 8.62 -39.12 -21.66
C SER A 123 7.57 -38.63 -22.66
N ALA A 124 6.45 -39.36 -22.75
CA ALA A 124 5.29 -38.95 -23.55
C ALA A 124 4.78 -37.54 -23.20
N PHE A 125 4.81 -37.16 -21.92
CA PHE A 125 4.47 -35.81 -21.45
C PHE A 125 5.39 -34.73 -22.03
N GLY A 126 6.69 -35.02 -22.15
CA GLY A 126 7.66 -34.10 -22.76
C GLY A 126 7.33 -33.78 -24.22
N TYR A 127 6.83 -34.76 -24.97
CA TYR A 127 6.36 -34.57 -26.34
C TYR A 127 4.98 -33.90 -26.41
N ALA A 128 4.07 -34.22 -25.49
CA ALA A 128 2.74 -33.61 -25.43
C ALA A 128 2.80 -32.09 -25.21
N LYS A 129 3.72 -31.62 -24.34
CA LYS A 129 3.95 -30.19 -24.09
C LYS A 129 4.40 -29.42 -25.34
N LYS A 130 5.25 -30.03 -26.17
CA LYS A 130 5.70 -29.42 -27.44
C LYS A 130 4.60 -29.35 -28.51
N ARG A 131 3.50 -30.09 -28.34
CA ARG A 131 2.46 -30.31 -29.37
C ARG A 131 1.05 -29.86 -28.95
N ASN A 132 0.90 -29.14 -27.83
CA ASN A 132 -0.40 -28.74 -27.28
C ASN A 132 -1.38 -29.91 -27.02
N LEU A 133 -0.87 -31.13 -26.78
CA LEU A 133 -1.68 -32.30 -26.42
C LEU A 133 -1.83 -32.48 -24.91
N PHE A 134 -1.51 -31.45 -24.13
CA PHE A 134 -1.47 -31.50 -22.66
C PHE A 134 -2.86 -31.70 -22.05
N GLU A 135 -3.93 -31.22 -22.70
CA GLU A 135 -5.32 -31.36 -22.23
C GLU A 135 -5.76 -32.82 -22.07
N VAL A 136 -5.38 -33.72 -22.99
CA VAL A 136 -5.76 -35.15 -22.93
C VAL A 136 -5.11 -35.85 -21.73
N PHE A 137 -3.86 -35.53 -21.45
CA PHE A 137 -3.15 -36.06 -20.29
C PHE A 137 -3.65 -35.43 -18.98
N PHE A 138 -4.12 -34.17 -19.04
CA PHE A 138 -4.78 -33.50 -17.91
C PHE A 138 -6.12 -34.14 -17.55
N GLU A 139 -6.95 -34.50 -18.54
CA GLU A 139 -8.23 -35.19 -18.29
C GLU A 139 -8.03 -36.55 -17.61
N LEU A 140 -6.95 -37.25 -17.94
CA LEU A 140 -6.56 -38.51 -17.30
C LEU A 140 -6.17 -38.33 -15.82
N ILE A 141 -5.39 -37.29 -15.53
CA ILE A 141 -5.03 -36.90 -14.16
C ILE A 141 -6.29 -36.49 -13.39
N ASN A 142 -7.25 -35.79 -14.01
CA ASN A 142 -8.45 -35.31 -13.34
C ASN A 142 -9.37 -36.44 -12.82
N GLY A 143 -9.42 -37.59 -13.49
CA GLY A 143 -10.20 -38.76 -13.04
C GLY A 143 -9.68 -39.34 -11.72
N GLU A 144 -8.38 -39.61 -11.64
CA GLU A 144 -7.73 -40.13 -10.43
C GLU A 144 -7.63 -39.05 -9.33
N MET A 145 -7.47 -37.79 -9.72
CA MET A 145 -7.51 -36.64 -8.80
C MET A 145 -8.88 -36.50 -8.15
N LYS A 146 -9.98 -36.78 -8.84
CA LYS A 146 -11.32 -36.74 -8.23
C LYS A 146 -11.46 -37.75 -7.10
N GLU A 147 -10.94 -38.96 -7.29
CA GLU A 147 -10.89 -40.00 -6.24
C GLU A 147 -9.97 -39.59 -5.09
N LEU A 148 -8.78 -39.06 -5.41
CA LEU A 148 -7.84 -38.52 -4.42
C LEU A 148 -8.48 -37.41 -3.58
N LEU A 149 -9.13 -36.43 -4.21
CA LEU A 149 -9.80 -35.32 -3.53
C LEU A 149 -10.96 -35.79 -2.67
N THR A 150 -11.71 -36.80 -3.11
CA THR A 150 -12.76 -37.43 -2.30
C THR A 150 -12.16 -38.05 -1.04
N ALA A 151 -11.06 -38.79 -1.18
CA ALA A 151 -10.35 -39.39 -0.04
C ALA A 151 -9.78 -38.35 0.94
N PHE A 152 -9.22 -37.26 0.42
CA PHE A 152 -8.76 -36.10 1.20
C PHE A 152 -9.89 -35.41 1.98
N MET A 153 -11.12 -35.44 1.47
CA MET A 153 -12.29 -34.88 2.15
C MET A 153 -12.87 -35.80 3.23
N GLU A 154 -12.52 -37.09 3.24
CA GLU A 154 -13.00 -38.07 4.21
C GLU A 154 -12.13 -38.13 5.47
N THR A 155 -10.88 -38.61 5.35
CA THR A 155 -9.95 -38.84 6.47
C THR A 155 -8.50 -38.78 6.01
N GLU A 156 -7.57 -38.56 6.95
CA GLU A 156 -6.13 -38.65 6.67
C GLU A 156 -5.73 -40.05 6.15
N GLU A 157 -6.29 -41.12 6.72
CA GLU A 157 -5.99 -42.51 6.33
C GLU A 157 -6.44 -42.82 4.89
N ALA A 158 -7.64 -42.37 4.52
CA ALA A 158 -8.14 -42.51 3.14
C ALA A 158 -7.26 -41.73 2.16
N ALA A 159 -6.93 -40.48 2.49
CA ALA A 159 -6.03 -39.64 1.71
C ALA A 159 -4.67 -40.32 1.50
N LEU A 160 -4.08 -40.85 2.57
CA LEU A 160 -2.76 -41.49 2.54
C LEU A 160 -2.77 -42.79 1.73
N LYS A 161 -3.82 -43.60 1.86
CA LYS A 161 -4.00 -44.83 1.07
C LYS A 161 -4.11 -44.52 -0.42
N GLN A 162 -4.97 -43.57 -0.78
CA GLN A 162 -5.19 -43.18 -2.18
C GLN A 162 -3.95 -42.51 -2.77
N LEU A 163 -3.25 -41.65 -2.00
CA LEU A 163 -2.02 -41.01 -2.43
C LEU A 163 -0.93 -42.05 -2.73
N ASN A 164 -0.74 -43.05 -1.86
CA ASN A 164 0.20 -44.15 -2.10
C ASN A 164 -0.16 -44.97 -3.35
N GLN A 165 -1.46 -45.19 -3.60
CA GLN A 165 -1.93 -45.88 -4.79
C GLN A 165 -1.66 -45.08 -6.08
N VAL A 166 -1.88 -43.76 -6.06
CA VAL A 166 -1.58 -42.85 -7.18
C VAL A 166 -0.06 -42.82 -7.45
N ILE A 167 0.76 -42.71 -6.40
CA ILE A 167 2.23 -42.74 -6.52
C ILE A 167 2.72 -44.05 -7.13
N GLY A 168 2.15 -45.18 -6.69
CA GLY A 168 2.51 -46.51 -7.20
C GLY A 168 2.15 -46.73 -8.67
N ARG A 169 1.17 -45.99 -9.21
CA ARG A 169 0.71 -46.12 -10.61
C ARG A 169 1.38 -45.14 -11.56
N ILE A 170 1.60 -43.90 -11.15
CA ILE A 170 2.07 -42.82 -12.04
C ILE A 170 3.61 -42.73 -12.03
N GLY A 171 4.30 -43.27 -11.01
CA GLY A 171 5.71 -42.95 -10.73
C GLY A 171 5.86 -41.49 -10.30
N LYS A 172 7.03 -41.06 -9.75
CA LYS A 172 7.25 -39.71 -9.17
C LYS A 172 6.55 -38.62 -9.99
N PRO A 173 5.38 -38.12 -9.56
CA PRO A 173 4.70 -37.09 -10.30
C PRO A 173 5.49 -35.77 -10.22
N GLN A 174 5.64 -35.08 -11.34
CA GLN A 174 6.03 -33.67 -11.41
C GLN A 174 4.97 -33.02 -12.30
N PRO A 175 3.95 -32.38 -11.72
CA PRO A 175 4.01 -30.93 -11.50
C PRO A 175 3.22 -30.42 -10.28
N SER A 176 3.33 -29.12 -9.98
CA SER A 176 2.50 -28.35 -9.05
C SER A 176 0.99 -28.65 -9.18
N PHE A 177 0.47 -29.55 -8.34
CA PHE A 177 -0.93 -29.98 -8.36
C PHE A 177 -1.83 -28.93 -7.72
N PHE A 178 -2.58 -28.22 -8.55
CA PHE A 178 -3.72 -27.40 -8.12
C PHE A 178 -5.01 -28.17 -8.41
N TYR A 179 -5.90 -28.27 -7.43
CA TYR A 179 -7.27 -28.75 -7.68
C TYR A 179 -8.26 -27.60 -7.52
N LYS A 180 -9.30 -27.61 -8.36
CA LYS A 180 -10.44 -26.69 -8.24
C LYS A 180 -11.43 -27.24 -7.23
N ASN A 181 -11.89 -26.42 -6.29
CA ASN A 181 -13.03 -26.76 -5.44
C ASN A 181 -14.32 -26.90 -6.27
N ASN A 182 -15.40 -27.37 -5.64
CA ASN A 182 -16.67 -27.70 -6.32
C ASN A 182 -17.29 -26.55 -7.15
N ASP A 183 -16.94 -25.30 -6.85
CA ASP A 183 -17.45 -24.12 -7.57
C ASP A 183 -16.57 -23.73 -8.77
N GLY A 184 -15.41 -24.38 -8.96
CA GLY A 184 -14.46 -24.08 -10.05
C GLY A 184 -13.63 -22.81 -9.86
N VAL A 185 -13.86 -22.09 -8.75
CA VAL A 185 -13.34 -20.73 -8.49
C VAL A 185 -12.03 -20.74 -7.71
N ILE A 186 -11.86 -21.67 -6.76
CA ILE A 186 -10.69 -21.73 -5.89
C ILE A 186 -9.81 -22.89 -6.29
N GLN A 187 -8.54 -22.61 -6.58
CA GLN A 187 -7.48 -23.57 -6.85
C GLN A 187 -6.59 -23.72 -5.62
N GLU A 188 -6.59 -24.88 -4.95
CA GLU A 188 -5.74 -25.17 -3.78
C GLU A 188 -4.69 -26.22 -4.16
N THR A 189 -3.46 -26.12 -3.62
CA THR A 189 -2.50 -27.21 -3.72
C THR A 189 -2.85 -28.34 -2.75
N LEU A 190 -2.46 -29.58 -3.07
CA LEU A 190 -2.64 -30.72 -2.17
C LEU A 190 -1.96 -30.49 -0.80
N LEU A 191 -0.77 -29.87 -0.81
CA LEU A 191 -0.04 -29.54 0.40
C LEU A 191 -0.78 -28.48 1.24
N TYR A 192 -1.35 -27.46 0.60
CA TYR A 192 -2.17 -26.46 1.28
C TYR A 192 -3.41 -27.09 1.93
N PHE A 193 -4.09 -27.98 1.23
CA PHE A 193 -5.27 -28.64 1.77
C PHE A 193 -4.92 -29.59 2.92
N ALA A 194 -3.86 -30.40 2.80
CA ALA A 194 -3.36 -31.25 3.87
C ALA A 194 -3.00 -30.42 5.12
N ALA A 195 -2.33 -29.28 4.91
CA ALA A 195 -2.03 -28.33 5.98
C ALA A 195 -3.30 -27.78 6.62
N LYS A 196 -4.28 -27.31 5.83
CA LYS A 196 -5.57 -26.79 6.30
C LYS A 196 -6.37 -27.82 7.13
N LYS A 197 -6.34 -29.10 6.74
CA LYS A 197 -7.06 -30.20 7.38
C LYS A 197 -6.34 -30.84 8.57
N ASN A 198 -5.10 -30.43 8.85
CA ASN A 198 -4.25 -31.04 9.87
C ASN A 198 -3.90 -32.52 9.60
N TYR A 199 -3.42 -32.84 8.40
CA TYR A 199 -2.99 -34.19 8.01
C TYR A 199 -1.46 -34.30 7.97
N PRO A 200 -0.76 -34.41 9.12
CA PRO A 200 0.69 -34.35 9.19
C PRO A 200 1.39 -35.46 8.39
N SER A 201 0.83 -36.68 8.33
CA SER A 201 1.41 -37.81 7.60
C SER A 201 1.34 -37.58 6.10
N VAL A 202 0.23 -37.01 5.62
CA VAL A 202 0.06 -36.62 4.22
C VAL A 202 0.97 -35.45 3.87
N VAL A 203 1.08 -34.44 4.73
CA VAL A 203 2.03 -33.32 4.56
C VAL A 203 3.47 -33.85 4.45
N HIS A 204 3.87 -34.74 5.35
CA HIS A 204 5.20 -35.35 5.35
C HIS A 204 5.49 -36.05 4.02
N LEU A 205 4.57 -36.94 3.59
CA LEU A 205 4.69 -37.68 2.34
C LEU A 205 4.73 -36.77 1.11
N LEU A 206 3.88 -35.74 1.05
CA LEU A 206 3.86 -34.78 -0.06
C LEU A 206 5.17 -33.99 -0.17
N ILE A 207 5.79 -33.63 0.96
CA ILE A 207 7.06 -32.90 0.98
C ILE A 207 8.23 -33.83 0.64
N GLU A 208 8.30 -35.03 1.22
CA GLU A 208 9.38 -35.99 0.94
C GLU A 208 9.47 -36.38 -0.54
N LEU A 209 8.33 -36.43 -1.20
CA LEU A 209 8.23 -36.79 -2.61
C LEU A 209 8.37 -35.57 -3.55
N GLU A 210 8.50 -34.36 -3.02
CA GLU A 210 8.60 -33.09 -3.76
C GLU A 210 7.42 -32.88 -4.74
N LEU A 211 6.22 -33.36 -4.38
CA LEU A 211 5.06 -33.37 -5.28
C LEU A 211 4.31 -32.04 -5.33
N ALA A 212 4.60 -31.13 -4.40
CA ALA A 212 3.97 -29.83 -4.35
C ALA A 212 5.00 -28.74 -4.01
N PRO A 213 4.93 -27.58 -4.68
CA PRO A 213 5.68 -26.40 -4.26
C PRO A 213 5.35 -26.03 -2.82
N ILE A 214 6.39 -25.92 -1.99
CA ILE A 214 6.25 -25.78 -0.53
C ILE A 214 5.54 -24.48 -0.09
N ASP A 215 5.65 -23.42 -0.91
CA ASP A 215 5.12 -22.09 -0.61
C ASP A 215 3.86 -21.72 -1.41
N GLU A 216 3.56 -22.45 -2.49
CA GLU A 216 2.34 -22.19 -3.28
C GLU A 216 1.15 -22.88 -2.63
N GLY A 217 0.14 -22.08 -2.26
CA GLY A 217 -1.01 -22.60 -1.52
C GLY A 217 -2.34 -22.51 -2.25
N MET A 218 -2.91 -21.30 -2.32
CA MET A 218 -4.24 -21.09 -2.90
C MET A 218 -4.26 -19.98 -3.96
N ASN A 219 -4.71 -20.30 -5.16
CA ASN A 219 -4.98 -19.38 -6.25
C ASN A 219 -6.51 -19.20 -6.46
N CYS A 220 -6.99 -18.00 -6.75
CA CYS A 220 -8.42 -17.74 -6.97
C CYS A 220 -8.59 -16.61 -8.00
N GLU A 221 -9.47 -16.80 -8.98
CA GLU A 221 -9.62 -15.88 -10.12
C GLU A 221 -10.57 -14.69 -9.83
N VAL A 222 -11.36 -14.76 -8.76
CA VAL A 222 -12.27 -13.68 -8.34
C VAL A 222 -11.56 -12.79 -7.33
N ALA A 223 -11.95 -11.52 -7.17
CA ALA A 223 -11.51 -10.65 -6.08
C ALA A 223 -11.70 -11.38 -4.74
N ALA A 224 -10.61 -11.96 -4.25
CA ALA A 224 -10.68 -13.19 -3.46
C ALA A 224 -10.55 -12.94 -1.95
N PRO A 225 -10.95 -13.91 -1.10
CA PRO A 225 -10.95 -13.79 0.36
C PRO A 225 -9.59 -13.42 0.96
N LYS A 226 -9.58 -12.98 2.24
CA LYS A 226 -8.40 -12.57 3.03
C LYS A 226 -7.19 -13.53 2.98
N LEU A 227 -7.38 -14.77 2.51
CA LEU A 227 -6.38 -15.83 2.46
C LEU A 227 -5.89 -16.17 1.04
N HIS A 228 -6.28 -15.47 -0.03
CA HIS A 228 -5.74 -15.78 -1.36
C HIS A 228 -4.24 -15.55 -1.46
N ALA A 229 -3.56 -16.53 -2.07
CA ALA A 229 -2.12 -16.70 -2.17
C ALA A 229 -1.45 -16.93 -0.82
N THR A 230 -2.17 -17.41 0.19
CA THR A 230 -1.56 -17.89 1.44
C THR A 230 -0.84 -19.21 1.19
N SER A 231 0.38 -19.37 1.72
CA SER A 231 1.16 -20.60 1.61
C SER A 231 0.62 -21.72 2.52
N PRO A 232 1.02 -22.99 2.30
CA PRO A 232 0.75 -24.08 3.23
C PRO A 232 1.17 -23.78 4.67
N LEU A 233 2.31 -23.10 4.86
CA LEU A 233 2.75 -22.64 6.18
C LEU A 233 1.80 -21.58 6.75
N GLY A 234 1.36 -20.61 5.93
CA GLY A 234 0.42 -19.58 6.36
C GLY A 234 -0.93 -20.13 6.80
N ILE A 235 -1.48 -21.11 6.10
CA ILE A 235 -2.76 -21.72 6.49
C ILE A 235 -2.62 -22.61 7.74
N ALA A 236 -1.48 -23.28 7.92
CA ALA A 236 -1.19 -24.00 9.16
C ALA A 236 -1.08 -23.02 10.35
N CYS A 237 -0.45 -21.86 10.15
CA CYS A 237 -0.36 -20.78 11.16
C CYS A 237 -1.74 -20.19 11.50
N PHE A 238 -2.61 -20.04 10.52
CA PHE A 238 -3.98 -19.56 10.72
C PHE A 238 -4.81 -20.48 11.62
N HIS A 239 -4.64 -21.80 11.44
CA HIS A 239 -5.40 -22.83 12.17
C HIS A 239 -4.72 -23.35 13.44
N GLY A 240 -3.45 -22.98 13.70
CA GLY A 240 -2.73 -23.41 14.91
C GLY A 240 -2.09 -24.81 14.84
N HIS A 241 -1.91 -25.37 13.64
CA HIS A 241 -1.44 -26.75 13.43
C HIS A 241 0.08 -26.88 13.64
N THR A 242 0.48 -26.91 14.91
CA THR A 242 1.88 -26.78 15.36
C THR A 242 2.82 -27.84 14.77
N GLU A 243 2.39 -29.10 14.68
CA GLU A 243 3.20 -30.19 14.09
C GLU A 243 3.51 -29.92 12.60
N ILE A 244 2.51 -29.50 11.84
CA ILE A 244 2.65 -29.15 10.42
C ILE A 244 3.54 -27.92 10.23
N ILE A 245 3.42 -26.93 11.12
CA ILE A 245 4.29 -25.74 11.11
C ILE A 245 5.76 -26.16 11.27
N HIS A 246 6.07 -27.03 12.23
CA HIS A 246 7.43 -27.54 12.42
C HIS A 246 7.92 -28.33 11.20
N LEU A 247 7.09 -29.20 10.63
CA LEU A 247 7.42 -29.97 9.42
C LEU A 247 7.77 -29.06 8.23
N LEU A 248 6.92 -28.05 7.96
CA LEU A 248 7.12 -27.12 6.85
C LEU A 248 8.35 -26.24 7.05
N ILE A 249 8.56 -25.71 8.25
CA ILE A 249 9.74 -24.89 8.58
C ILE A 249 11.03 -25.71 8.44
N ALA A 250 11.04 -26.95 8.93
CA ALA A 250 12.20 -27.86 8.83
C ALA A 250 12.57 -28.19 7.37
N LYS A 251 11.59 -28.13 6.46
CA LYS A 251 11.76 -28.39 5.03
C LYS A 251 11.97 -27.12 4.19
N GLY A 252 12.18 -25.98 4.84
CA GLY A 252 12.60 -24.74 4.16
C GLY A 252 11.46 -23.86 3.67
N ALA A 253 10.24 -24.01 4.20
CA ALA A 253 9.13 -23.10 3.89
C ALA A 253 9.51 -21.63 4.16
N ASN A 254 9.05 -20.73 3.30
CA ASN A 254 9.42 -19.32 3.32
C ASN A 254 8.71 -18.56 4.44
N LEU A 255 9.48 -18.15 5.46
CA LEU A 255 8.98 -17.33 6.58
C LEU A 255 8.53 -15.92 6.17
N LEU A 256 9.06 -15.39 5.05
CA LEU A 256 8.74 -14.06 4.52
C LEU A 256 7.60 -14.08 3.51
N HIS A 257 6.92 -15.22 3.35
CA HIS A 257 5.81 -15.33 2.40
C HIS A 257 4.70 -14.33 2.72
N ILE A 258 4.22 -13.66 1.66
CA ILE A 258 3.08 -12.75 1.73
C ILE A 258 1.98 -13.24 0.81
N ASN A 259 0.74 -13.13 1.26
CA ASN A 259 -0.41 -13.45 0.43
C ASN A 259 -0.75 -12.29 -0.53
N HIS A 260 -1.82 -12.41 -1.34
CA HIS A 260 -2.13 -11.40 -2.36
C HIS A 260 -2.51 -10.03 -1.77
N ILE A 261 -3.07 -10.03 -0.55
CA ILE A 261 -3.28 -8.83 0.24
C ILE A 261 -2.04 -8.48 1.06
N ARG A 262 -0.84 -8.94 0.71
CA ARG A 262 0.40 -8.59 1.44
C ARG A 262 0.40 -8.92 2.95
N HIS A 263 -0.44 -9.84 3.41
CA HIS A 263 -0.36 -10.29 4.81
C HIS A 263 0.80 -11.27 4.98
N SER A 264 1.67 -11.02 5.95
CA SER A 264 2.72 -11.95 6.38
C SER A 264 2.18 -13.09 7.24
N LEU A 265 3.01 -14.10 7.52
CA LEU A 265 2.68 -15.17 8.47
C LEU A 265 2.30 -14.63 9.85
N LEU A 266 2.98 -13.58 10.33
CA LEU A 266 2.68 -12.93 11.61
C LEU A 266 1.29 -12.28 11.63
N MET A 267 0.84 -11.72 10.51
CA MET A 267 -0.49 -11.11 10.37
C MET A 267 -1.62 -12.15 10.29
N ILE A 268 -1.30 -13.36 9.81
CA ILE A 268 -2.26 -14.45 9.62
C ILE A 268 -2.42 -15.30 10.89
N ALA A 269 -1.35 -15.44 11.68
CA ALA A 269 -1.35 -16.22 12.91
C ALA A 269 -2.36 -15.68 13.94
N ARG A 270 -3.09 -16.60 14.59
CA ARG A 270 -4.16 -16.27 15.55
C ARG A 270 -3.87 -16.64 17.00
N GLU A 271 -2.73 -17.27 17.24
CA GLU A 271 -2.30 -17.70 18.57
C GLU A 271 -0.93 -17.14 18.92
N ALA A 272 -0.77 -16.64 20.14
CA ALA A 272 0.49 -16.11 20.66
C ALA A 272 1.64 -17.14 20.58
N ARG A 273 1.36 -18.42 20.81
CA ARG A 273 2.36 -19.49 20.72
C ARG A 273 2.93 -19.64 19.31
N ILE A 274 2.10 -19.51 18.28
CA ILE A 274 2.53 -19.59 16.88
C ILE A 274 3.33 -18.36 16.49
N VAL A 275 2.89 -17.17 16.91
CA VAL A 275 3.64 -15.92 16.68
C VAL A 275 5.03 -16.00 17.30
N ARG A 276 5.14 -16.47 18.55
CA ARG A 276 6.42 -16.69 19.22
C ARG A 276 7.32 -17.65 18.43
N LEU A 277 6.79 -18.80 18.03
CA LEU A 277 7.53 -19.79 17.23
C LEU A 277 8.07 -19.17 15.93
N LEU A 278 7.25 -18.42 15.20
CA LEU A 278 7.66 -17.77 13.96
C LEU A 278 8.77 -16.72 14.19
N LEU A 279 8.69 -15.95 15.27
CA LEU A 279 9.70 -14.96 15.64
C LEU A 279 11.04 -15.63 16.01
N GLU A 280 11.00 -16.71 16.81
CA GLU A 280 12.19 -17.49 17.18
C GLU A 280 12.85 -18.12 15.94
N GLU A 281 12.06 -18.68 15.03
CA GLU A 281 12.59 -19.26 13.79
C GLU A 281 13.12 -18.20 12.82
N ALA A 282 12.52 -17.03 12.77
CA ALA A 282 13.03 -15.91 11.99
C ALA A 282 14.36 -15.38 12.54
N ASP A 283 14.49 -15.29 13.87
CA ASP A 283 15.73 -14.87 14.54
C ASP A 283 16.89 -15.84 14.27
N LYS A 284 16.64 -17.16 14.42
CA LYS A 284 17.61 -18.22 14.08
C LYS A 284 18.14 -18.12 12.64
N ARG A 285 17.33 -17.59 11.71
CA ARG A 285 17.67 -17.44 10.29
C ARG A 285 18.16 -16.04 9.90
N GLY A 286 18.24 -15.11 10.86
CA GLY A 286 18.60 -13.71 10.59
C GLY A 286 17.56 -12.96 9.73
N LEU A 287 16.31 -13.44 9.71
CA LEU A 287 15.19 -12.88 8.94
C LEU A 287 14.30 -11.96 9.78
N PHE A 288 14.69 -11.71 11.04
CA PHE A 288 13.87 -11.00 12.02
C PHE A 288 13.45 -9.58 11.58
N PRO A 289 14.36 -8.69 11.12
CA PRO A 289 13.97 -7.35 10.66
C PRO A 289 13.08 -7.39 9.42
N GLN A 290 13.35 -8.30 8.48
CA GLN A 290 12.60 -8.40 7.23
C GLN A 290 11.16 -8.87 7.48
N LEU A 291 10.97 -9.80 8.42
CA LEU A 291 9.65 -10.32 8.76
C LEU A 291 8.77 -9.25 9.44
N LEU A 292 9.34 -8.44 10.35
CA LEU A 292 8.61 -7.36 11.02
C LEU A 292 8.28 -6.18 10.08
N ALA A 293 9.13 -5.90 9.11
CA ALA A 293 8.95 -4.77 8.18
C ALA A 293 7.87 -4.98 7.11
N ILE A 294 7.20 -6.15 7.08
CA ILE A 294 6.15 -6.42 6.09
C ILE A 294 4.86 -5.68 6.47
N GLU A 295 4.34 -4.88 5.54
CA GLU A 295 3.10 -4.10 5.69
C GLU A 295 2.05 -4.45 4.61
N HIS A 296 0.78 -4.56 5.02
CA HIS A 296 -0.38 -4.82 4.15
C HIS A 296 -0.77 -3.58 3.31
N LYS A 297 -0.83 -2.43 3.99
CA LYS A 297 -1.13 -1.08 3.50
C LYS A 297 -0.11 -0.13 4.13
N PRO A 298 0.10 1.09 3.61
CA PRO A 298 1.01 2.04 4.26
C PRO A 298 0.65 2.13 5.74
N ASN A 299 1.62 1.86 6.62
CA ASN A 299 1.48 1.98 8.07
C ASN A 299 0.66 0.88 8.79
N LEU A 300 0.36 -0.27 8.16
CA LEU A 300 -0.30 -1.39 8.84
C LEU A 300 0.60 -2.64 8.87
N ASP A 301 1.43 -2.71 9.91
CA ASP A 301 2.29 -3.84 10.29
C ASP A 301 1.54 -4.90 11.14
N ALA A 302 2.22 -6.01 11.46
CA ALA A 302 1.62 -7.13 12.21
C ALA A 302 1.17 -6.74 13.62
N VAL A 303 1.92 -5.89 14.33
CA VAL A 303 1.60 -5.49 15.71
C VAL A 303 0.42 -4.52 15.71
N SER A 304 0.44 -3.56 14.79
CA SER A 304 -0.65 -2.63 14.53
C SER A 304 -1.96 -3.37 14.18
N LEU A 305 -1.89 -4.41 13.34
CA LEU A 305 -3.04 -5.26 13.03
C LEU A 305 -3.56 -6.01 14.27
N HIS A 306 -2.68 -6.65 15.04
CA HIS A 306 -3.08 -7.41 16.24
C HIS A 306 -3.64 -6.52 17.35
N CYS A 307 -3.13 -5.29 17.47
CA CYS A 307 -3.78 -4.26 18.29
C CYS A 307 -5.21 -4.04 17.82
N SER A 308 -5.43 -3.78 16.53
CA SER A 308 -6.78 -3.52 15.99
C SER A 308 -7.77 -4.67 16.19
N LEU A 309 -7.28 -5.90 16.31
CA LEU A 309 -8.07 -7.11 16.56
C LEU A 309 -8.29 -7.42 18.06
N GLY A 310 -7.69 -6.66 18.97
CA GLY A 310 -7.81 -6.91 20.41
C GLY A 310 -6.97 -8.09 20.92
N ALA A 311 -5.96 -8.53 20.15
CA ALA A 311 -5.14 -9.71 20.44
C ALA A 311 -3.96 -9.35 21.36
N VAL A 312 -4.26 -8.98 22.60
CA VAL A 312 -3.31 -8.51 23.61
C VAL A 312 -2.18 -9.51 23.88
N ASP A 313 -2.51 -10.79 24.00
CA ASP A 313 -1.57 -11.90 24.22
C ASP A 313 -0.55 -12.03 23.08
N ILE A 314 -0.98 -11.80 21.84
CA ILE A 314 -0.13 -11.75 20.66
C ILE A 314 0.76 -10.49 20.68
N VAL A 315 0.18 -9.31 20.96
CA VAL A 315 0.94 -8.05 21.06
C VAL A 315 2.07 -8.17 22.08
N HIS A 316 1.82 -8.81 23.22
CA HIS A 316 2.85 -9.08 24.22
C HIS A 316 4.01 -9.95 23.71
N GLN A 317 3.79 -10.85 22.74
CA GLN A 317 4.90 -11.61 22.16
C GLN A 317 5.89 -10.70 21.44
N PHE A 318 5.41 -9.63 20.80
CA PHE A 318 6.27 -8.63 20.17
C PHE A 318 6.99 -7.76 21.19
N LEU A 319 6.29 -7.31 22.23
CA LEU A 319 6.87 -6.46 23.28
C LEU A 319 7.97 -7.17 24.10
N ASN A 320 7.91 -8.49 24.22
CA ASN A 320 8.93 -9.28 24.90
C ASN A 320 10.26 -9.35 24.13
N ILE A 321 10.30 -8.89 22.87
CA ILE A 321 11.50 -8.94 22.06
C ILE A 321 12.34 -7.67 22.33
N PRO A 322 13.61 -7.82 22.76
CA PRO A 322 14.47 -6.69 23.01
C PRO A 322 14.58 -5.78 21.79
N GLN A 323 14.34 -4.48 21.99
CA GLN A 323 14.53 -3.45 20.96
C GLN A 323 13.68 -3.61 19.70
N PHE A 324 12.56 -4.35 19.74
CA PHE A 324 11.71 -4.57 18.55
C PHE A 324 11.24 -3.25 17.91
N TRP A 325 11.09 -2.19 18.72
CA TRP A 325 10.76 -0.83 18.27
C TRP A 325 11.76 -0.23 17.28
N LEU A 326 12.99 -0.75 17.17
CA LEU A 326 13.95 -0.31 16.16
C LEU A 326 13.53 -0.67 14.73
N PHE A 327 12.63 -1.64 14.56
CA PHE A 327 12.25 -2.18 13.26
C PHE A 327 10.86 -1.72 12.80
N MET A 328 10.12 -0.96 13.62
CA MET A 328 8.72 -0.62 13.35
C MET A 328 8.35 0.81 13.75
N SER A 329 7.23 1.29 13.23
CA SER A 329 6.69 2.62 13.57
C SER A 329 5.92 2.58 14.89
N VAL A 330 6.58 2.94 15.99
CA VAL A 330 5.96 3.00 17.33
C VAL A 330 4.73 3.93 17.35
N THR A 331 4.74 5.00 16.57
CA THR A 331 3.60 5.93 16.43
C THR A 331 2.34 5.22 15.92
N ASN A 332 2.46 4.36 14.91
CA ASN A 332 1.33 3.64 14.35
C ASN A 332 0.78 2.60 15.33
N ILE A 333 1.69 1.88 16.01
CA ILE A 333 1.31 0.88 17.02
C ILE A 333 0.57 1.54 18.17
N LEU A 334 1.06 2.67 18.67
CA LEU A 334 0.39 3.45 19.73
C LEU A 334 -1.02 3.87 19.32
N ALA A 335 -1.20 4.37 18.08
CA ALA A 335 -2.51 4.74 17.58
C ALA A 335 -3.48 3.53 17.55
N GLN A 336 -3.02 2.36 17.07
CA GLN A 336 -3.85 1.15 17.01
C GLN A 336 -4.14 0.56 18.39
N ALA A 337 -3.17 0.53 19.30
CA ALA A 337 -3.34 0.05 20.68
C ALA A 337 -4.35 0.91 21.45
N ARG A 338 -4.29 2.23 21.30
CA ARG A 338 -5.28 3.16 21.87
C ARG A 338 -6.68 2.94 21.31
N GLY A 339 -6.80 2.87 19.98
CA GLY A 339 -8.09 2.56 19.34
C GLY A 339 -8.64 1.18 19.76
N ALA A 340 -7.77 0.22 20.06
CA ALA A 340 -8.16 -1.08 20.60
C ALA A 340 -8.69 -1.00 22.03
N ALA A 341 -8.07 -0.21 22.92
CA ALA A 341 -8.57 0.03 24.28
C ALA A 341 -10.02 0.58 24.28
N LEU A 342 -10.40 1.33 23.24
CA LEU A 342 -11.75 1.85 23.04
C LEU A 342 -12.73 0.78 22.51
N ARG A 343 -12.29 0.01 21.51
CA ARG A 343 -13.10 -1.05 20.88
C ARG A 343 -13.31 -2.26 21.80
N PHE A 344 -12.39 -2.50 22.72
CA PHE A 344 -12.38 -3.62 23.66
C PHE A 344 -12.23 -3.10 25.11
N PRO A 345 -13.28 -2.49 25.70
CA PRO A 345 -13.19 -1.87 27.03
C PRO A 345 -12.75 -2.82 28.13
N GLU A 346 -13.07 -4.11 28.01
CA GLU A 346 -12.67 -5.17 28.93
C GLU A 346 -11.15 -5.43 28.93
N LYS A 347 -10.43 -4.96 27.91
CA LYS A 347 -8.96 -5.07 27.75
C LYS A 347 -8.25 -3.71 27.84
N ALA A 348 -8.95 -2.65 28.22
CA ALA A 348 -8.42 -1.29 28.22
C ALA A 348 -7.16 -1.16 29.09
N ALA A 349 -7.14 -1.78 30.27
CA ALA A 349 -5.99 -1.76 31.17
C ALA A 349 -4.74 -2.41 30.55
N ASP A 350 -4.91 -3.50 29.78
CA ASP A 350 -3.80 -4.17 29.11
C ASP A 350 -3.24 -3.31 27.97
N PHE A 351 -4.12 -2.70 27.17
CA PHE A 351 -3.70 -1.79 26.10
C PHE A 351 -3.06 -0.50 26.64
N ASP A 352 -3.50 -0.01 27.80
CA ASP A 352 -2.83 1.11 28.49
C ASP A 352 -1.41 0.72 28.92
N ALA A 353 -1.23 -0.50 29.46
CA ALA A 353 0.10 -1.02 29.79
C ALA A 353 0.99 -1.15 28.53
N ILE A 354 0.44 -1.65 27.42
CA ILE A 354 1.13 -1.69 26.11
C ILE A 354 1.57 -0.27 25.72
N CYS A 355 0.69 0.72 25.82
CA CYS A 355 1.01 2.11 25.48
C CYS A 355 2.11 2.68 26.37
N GLN A 356 2.10 2.38 27.68
CA GLN A 356 3.14 2.82 28.60
C GLN A 356 4.52 2.28 28.23
N VAL A 357 4.62 1.02 27.79
CA VAL A 357 5.87 0.41 27.32
C VAL A 357 6.37 1.08 26.03
N LEU A 358 5.46 1.44 25.12
CA LEU A 358 5.80 2.00 23.81
C LEU A 358 6.16 3.49 23.84
N ARG A 359 5.53 4.28 24.72
CA ARG A 359 5.67 5.75 24.77
C ARG A 359 7.13 6.25 24.79
N PRO A 360 8.06 5.70 25.59
CA PRO A 360 9.46 6.14 25.60
C PRO A 360 10.19 5.93 24.27
N HIS A 361 9.66 5.08 23.39
CA HIS A 361 10.27 4.72 22.12
C HIS A 361 9.55 5.35 20.91
N LYS A 362 8.49 6.15 21.13
CA LYS A 362 7.74 6.85 20.05
C LYS A 362 8.65 7.77 19.24
N TYR A 363 9.67 8.32 19.89
CA TYR A 363 10.51 9.37 19.35
C TYR A 363 11.99 9.03 19.53
N LYS A 364 12.75 8.99 18.44
CA LYS A 364 14.21 9.03 18.51
C LYS A 364 14.57 10.46 18.93
N HIS A 365 14.99 10.67 20.17
CA HIS A 365 15.50 11.97 20.62
C HIS A 365 16.65 12.42 19.71
N LEU A 366 16.36 13.25 18.72
CA LEU A 366 17.37 14.05 18.04
C LEU A 366 17.27 15.48 18.57
N PRO A 367 18.37 16.07 19.06
CA PRO A 367 18.35 17.46 19.52
C PRO A 367 18.03 18.37 18.33
N LEU A 368 16.83 18.95 18.37
CA LEU A 368 16.37 19.96 17.44
C LEU A 368 17.02 21.28 17.84
N SER A 369 17.97 21.75 17.04
CA SER A 369 18.46 23.12 17.10
C SER A 369 18.46 23.67 15.68
N LEU A 370 18.01 24.93 15.49
CA LEU A 370 18.12 25.64 14.21
C LEU A 370 19.57 25.76 13.72
N HIS A 371 20.56 25.38 14.53
CA HIS A 371 21.98 25.38 14.23
C HIS A 371 22.51 24.09 13.59
N ASN A 372 21.78 22.97 13.65
CA ASN A 372 22.16 21.70 13.01
C ASN A 372 21.34 21.47 11.74
N LEU A 373 21.90 21.85 10.59
CA LEU A 373 21.18 21.86 9.31
C LEU A 373 21.54 20.64 8.44
N PRO A 374 20.56 20.01 7.77
CA PRO A 374 20.84 19.02 6.73
C PRO A 374 21.55 19.66 5.53
N ALA A 375 22.26 18.85 4.73
CA ALA A 375 22.82 19.30 3.45
C ALA A 375 21.70 19.78 2.52
N GLU A 376 21.98 20.80 1.69
CA GLU A 376 21.00 21.34 0.76
C GLU A 376 20.48 20.24 -0.19
N PRO A 377 19.16 19.97 -0.22
CA PRO A 377 18.60 19.00 -1.15
C PRO A 377 18.74 19.52 -2.58
N ARG A 378 18.81 18.63 -3.58
CA ARG A 378 18.69 19.08 -4.96
C ARG A 378 17.25 19.46 -5.25
N LEU A 379 17.05 20.47 -6.10
CA LEU A 379 15.71 20.88 -6.55
C LEU A 379 14.93 19.71 -7.17
N THR A 380 15.63 18.82 -7.88
CA THR A 380 15.06 17.59 -8.45
C THR A 380 14.51 16.63 -7.39
N ASP A 381 15.18 16.54 -6.23
CA ASP A 381 14.76 15.68 -5.12
C ASP A 381 13.52 16.29 -4.43
N CYS A 382 13.49 17.62 -4.29
CA CYS A 382 12.32 18.35 -3.77
C CYS A 382 11.11 18.20 -4.69
N TYR A 383 11.30 18.35 -6.00
CA TYR A 383 10.24 18.15 -7.00
C TYR A 383 9.72 16.71 -6.96
N PHE A 384 10.62 15.72 -6.93
CA PHE A 384 10.24 14.30 -6.82
C PHE A 384 9.49 14.00 -5.52
N SER A 385 9.93 14.56 -4.40
CA SER A 385 9.30 14.42 -3.08
C SER A 385 7.84 14.88 -3.07
N LEU A 386 7.52 15.96 -3.80
CA LEU A 386 6.18 16.55 -3.85
C LEU A 386 5.28 15.93 -4.92
N PHE A 387 5.83 15.58 -6.09
CA PHE A 387 5.05 15.25 -7.28
C PHE A 387 5.28 13.82 -7.83
N GLY A 388 6.18 13.03 -7.23
CA GLY A 388 6.33 11.58 -7.45
C GLY A 388 6.93 11.14 -8.80
N SER A 389 7.34 12.06 -9.68
CA SER A 389 7.85 11.73 -11.02
C SER A 389 9.33 12.11 -11.20
N ARG A 390 10.23 11.11 -11.25
CA ARG A 390 11.67 11.34 -11.52
C ARG A 390 11.91 11.91 -12.92
N SER A 391 11.18 11.41 -13.93
CA SER A 391 11.25 11.92 -15.30
C SER A 391 10.60 13.30 -15.46
N GLY A 392 9.66 13.66 -14.59
CA GLY A 392 9.10 15.00 -14.46
C GLY A 392 10.08 15.99 -13.82
N ALA A 393 10.81 15.57 -12.78
CA ALA A 393 11.80 16.40 -12.08
C ALA A 393 12.96 16.86 -13.00
N GLU A 394 13.44 15.99 -13.90
CA GLU A 394 14.48 16.35 -14.87
C GLU A 394 13.95 17.29 -15.97
N LYS A 395 12.68 17.13 -16.39
CA LYS A 395 12.00 18.00 -17.36
C LYS A 395 11.56 19.34 -16.77
N ALA A 396 11.33 19.42 -15.46
CA ALA A 396 10.88 20.62 -14.74
C ALA A 396 11.91 21.76 -14.78
N LEU A 397 13.20 21.45 -14.98
CA LEU A 397 14.27 22.41 -15.24
C LEU A 397 14.11 23.14 -16.60
N PHE A 398 13.27 22.59 -17.49
CA PHE A 398 12.95 23.13 -18.83
C PHE A 398 11.43 23.29 -19.00
N ALA A 399 10.76 23.84 -17.98
CA ALA A 399 9.30 23.95 -17.93
C ALA A 399 8.73 24.67 -19.17
N SER A 400 8.07 23.92 -20.05
CA SER A 400 7.44 24.41 -21.28
C SER A 400 5.94 24.68 -21.13
N GLN A 401 5.40 24.66 -19.90
CA GLN A 401 3.98 24.94 -19.65
C GLN A 401 3.81 25.62 -18.28
N LYS A 402 2.79 26.48 -18.15
CA LYS A 402 2.52 27.26 -16.93
C LYS A 402 2.37 26.38 -15.68
N ASN A 403 1.66 25.24 -15.79
CA ASN A 403 1.45 24.33 -14.66
C ASN A 403 2.75 23.67 -14.17
N GLU A 404 3.66 23.33 -15.08
CA GLU A 404 4.96 22.77 -14.73
C GLU A 404 5.87 23.84 -14.10
N ALA A 405 5.82 25.07 -14.61
CA ALA A 405 6.53 26.20 -14.01
C ALA A 405 6.04 26.48 -12.57
N ILE A 406 4.72 26.40 -12.31
CA ILE A 406 4.15 26.51 -10.96
C ILE A 406 4.71 25.41 -10.04
N LYS A 407 4.74 24.14 -10.49
CA LYS A 407 5.34 23.04 -9.71
C LYS A 407 6.82 23.26 -9.42
N THR A 408 7.58 23.75 -10.39
CA THR A 408 9.00 24.08 -10.21
C THR A 408 9.20 25.18 -9.17
N VAL A 409 8.36 26.21 -9.16
CA VAL A 409 8.39 27.26 -8.12
C VAL A 409 8.00 26.71 -6.76
N ILE A 410 6.98 25.85 -6.68
CA ILE A 410 6.59 25.19 -5.42
C ILE A 410 7.73 24.29 -4.91
N ALA A 411 8.46 23.62 -5.78
CA ALA A 411 9.64 22.84 -5.41
C ALA A 411 10.81 23.72 -4.91
N GLN A 412 11.05 24.89 -5.54
CA GLN A 412 12.02 25.88 -5.04
C GLN A 412 11.63 26.38 -3.64
N PHE A 413 10.34 26.64 -3.44
CA PHE A 413 9.82 27.03 -2.13
C PHE A 413 9.98 25.92 -1.08
N HIS A 414 9.72 24.66 -1.43
CA HIS A 414 9.98 23.53 -0.54
C HIS A 414 11.45 23.40 -0.19
N GLN A 415 12.34 23.53 -1.18
CA GLN A 415 13.79 23.52 -0.99
C GLN A 415 14.23 24.59 0.02
N LEU A 416 13.66 25.80 -0.08
CA LEU A 416 13.86 26.86 0.90
C LEU A 416 13.36 26.47 2.31
N LEU A 417 12.13 25.96 2.41
CA LEU A 417 11.51 25.61 3.69
C LEU A 417 12.24 24.49 4.43
N ILE A 418 12.85 23.53 3.74
CA ILE A 418 13.64 22.49 4.40
C ILE A 418 15.04 22.95 4.83
N GLN A 419 15.35 24.25 4.67
CA GLN A 419 16.56 24.90 5.16
C GLN A 419 16.20 26.06 6.11
N PRO A 420 15.87 25.78 7.38
CA PRO A 420 15.40 26.79 8.34
C PRO A 420 16.26 28.06 8.42
N ALA A 421 17.60 27.94 8.33
CA ALA A 421 18.51 29.08 8.38
C ALA A 421 18.31 30.09 7.24
N ARG A 422 17.90 29.65 6.05
CA ARG A 422 17.58 30.56 4.93
C ARG A 422 16.25 31.28 5.12
N CYS A 423 15.36 30.74 5.95
CA CYS A 423 14.09 31.38 6.28
C CYS A 423 14.23 32.46 7.37
N ILE A 424 15.25 32.39 8.23
CA ILE A 424 15.44 33.32 9.36
C ILE A 424 15.44 34.81 8.92
N PRO A 425 16.14 35.23 7.85
CA PRO A 425 16.10 36.63 7.39
C PRO A 425 14.68 37.12 7.08
N TYR A 426 13.86 36.29 6.45
CA TYR A 426 12.47 36.63 6.12
C TYR A 426 11.57 36.70 7.36
N LEU A 427 11.83 35.86 8.36
CA LEU A 427 11.13 35.89 9.65
C LEU A 427 11.50 37.14 10.47
N LYS A 428 12.77 37.56 10.42
CA LYS A 428 13.22 38.83 11.01
C LYS A 428 12.55 40.02 10.35
N PHE A 429 12.48 40.02 9.02
CA PHE A 429 11.78 41.06 8.27
C PHE A 429 10.30 41.14 8.68
N LEU A 430 9.59 40.01 8.75
CA LEU A 430 8.21 39.95 9.25
C LEU A 430 8.08 40.50 10.69
N ASN A 431 9.01 40.15 11.57
CA ASN A 431 9.04 40.64 12.94
C ASN A 431 9.15 42.17 13.00
N ASP A 432 10.00 42.76 12.16
CA ASP A 432 10.18 44.21 12.10
C ASP A 432 8.94 44.90 11.49
N GLU A 433 8.31 44.29 10.48
CA GLU A 433 7.02 44.75 9.95
C GLU A 433 5.92 44.71 11.01
N LEU A 434 5.87 43.66 11.84
CA LEU A 434 4.93 43.54 12.95
C LEU A 434 5.12 44.65 13.98
N CYS A 435 6.36 44.92 14.39
CA CYS A 435 6.68 46.01 15.31
C CYS A 435 6.25 47.36 14.75
N ARG A 436 6.54 47.62 13.47
CA ARG A 436 6.16 48.86 12.78
C ARG A 436 4.66 49.03 12.68
N TYR A 437 3.97 48.00 12.19
CA TYR A 437 2.51 47.96 12.08
C TYR A 437 1.83 48.22 13.43
N TYR A 438 2.31 47.56 14.48
CA TYR A 438 1.78 47.74 15.83
C TYR A 438 1.98 49.18 16.34
N PHE A 439 3.17 49.74 16.12
CA PHE A 439 3.47 51.12 16.53
C PHE A 439 2.58 52.14 15.81
N GLU A 440 2.40 51.98 14.49
CA GLU A 440 1.52 52.84 13.69
C GLU A 440 0.05 52.72 14.12
N ALA A 441 -0.42 51.51 14.41
CA ALA A 441 -1.81 51.27 14.81
C ALA A 441 -2.13 51.70 16.25
N HIS A 442 -1.14 51.73 17.15
CA HIS A 442 -1.38 51.86 18.59
C HIS A 442 -0.55 52.92 19.31
N GLY A 443 0.37 53.60 18.63
CA GLY A 443 1.19 54.69 19.17
C GLY A 443 2.18 54.27 20.27
N GLN A 444 2.50 52.97 20.38
CA GLN A 444 3.37 52.42 21.42
C GLN A 444 4.13 51.20 20.87
N PRO A 445 5.30 50.84 21.43
CA PRO A 445 6.06 49.67 20.99
C PRO A 445 5.27 48.37 21.23
N PHE A 446 5.64 47.32 20.49
CA PHE A 446 5.03 46.00 20.64
C PHE A 446 5.25 45.46 22.08
N PRO A 447 4.19 45.04 22.79
CA PRO A 447 4.32 44.50 24.14
C PRO A 447 4.97 43.12 24.11
N LEU A 448 5.96 42.89 24.95
CA LEU A 448 6.61 41.57 25.08
C LEU A 448 5.98 40.77 26.21
N LEU A 449 5.94 39.44 26.05
CA LEU A 449 5.49 38.52 27.09
C LEU A 449 6.53 38.38 28.21
N ASN A 450 6.03 38.06 29.41
CA ASN A 450 6.88 37.66 30.53
C ASN A 450 7.18 36.16 30.46
N ASN A 451 8.46 35.80 30.29
CA ASN A 451 8.89 34.41 30.15
C ASN A 451 8.74 33.57 31.42
N GLN A 452 8.38 34.20 32.54
CA GLN A 452 8.13 33.48 33.79
C GLN A 452 6.70 32.94 33.90
N GLU A 453 5.77 33.43 33.07
CA GLU A 453 4.33 33.10 33.11
C GLU A 453 3.95 31.80 32.39
N TYR A 454 4.92 31.12 31.76
CA TYR A 454 4.73 29.85 31.09
C TYR A 454 6.03 29.04 31.13
N ASP A 455 5.91 27.72 31.05
CA ASP A 455 7.06 26.81 30.93
C ASP A 455 6.97 26.04 29.61
N PHE A 456 8.10 25.86 28.92
CA PHE A 456 8.13 25.02 27.72
C PHE A 456 8.13 23.54 28.11
N VAL A 457 7.22 22.79 27.48
CA VAL A 457 7.14 21.34 27.62
C VAL A 457 7.36 20.72 26.24
N LEU A 458 8.06 19.58 26.23
CA LEU A 458 8.26 18.79 25.02
C LEU A 458 7.03 17.91 24.79
N ILE A 459 6.34 18.12 23.68
CA ILE A 459 5.17 17.36 23.25
C ILE A 459 5.43 16.93 21.81
N GLU A 460 5.47 15.62 21.55
CA GLU A 460 5.75 15.07 20.22
C GLU A 460 7.04 15.60 19.56
N ASP A 461 8.12 15.71 20.37
CA ASP A 461 9.41 16.33 20.01
C ASP A 461 9.34 17.82 19.64
N LEU A 462 8.26 18.52 19.97
CA LEU A 462 8.10 19.95 19.74
C LEU A 462 7.98 20.68 21.07
N TYR A 463 8.59 21.86 21.15
CA TYR A 463 8.49 22.72 22.32
C TYR A 463 7.22 23.55 22.23
N TYR A 464 6.34 23.40 23.23
CA TYR A 464 5.14 24.20 23.36
C TYR A 464 5.09 24.91 24.71
N PRO A 465 4.66 26.18 24.76
CA PRO A 465 4.54 26.93 26.00
C PRO A 465 3.27 26.50 26.74
N VAL A 466 3.42 26.06 27.99
CA VAL A 466 2.31 25.74 28.90
C VAL A 466 2.14 26.89 29.89
N PRO A 467 1.01 27.61 29.85
CA PRO A 467 0.79 28.77 30.72
C PRO A 467 0.61 28.36 32.18
N LYS A 468 1.14 29.18 33.08
CA LYS A 468 0.91 29.08 34.52
C LYS A 468 -0.43 29.70 34.90
N ALA A 469 -0.86 29.47 36.13
CA ALA A 469 -2.16 29.91 36.63
C ALA A 469 -2.33 31.45 36.61
N ASP A 470 -1.23 32.20 36.65
CA ASP A 470 -1.17 33.66 36.66
C ASP A 470 -0.91 34.27 35.27
N TYR A 471 -0.87 33.47 34.20
CA TYR A 471 -0.60 33.92 32.83
C TYR A 471 -1.49 35.10 32.41
N GLN A 472 -0.87 36.19 31.93
CA GLN A 472 -1.57 37.40 31.48
C GLN A 472 -1.49 37.53 29.96
N PRO A 473 -2.62 37.36 29.24
CA PRO A 473 -2.63 37.51 27.79
C PRO A 473 -2.30 38.93 27.33
N MET A 474 -1.69 39.04 26.15
CA MET A 474 -1.46 40.35 25.53
C MET A 474 -2.79 41.01 25.14
N LYS A 475 -3.01 42.25 25.59
CA LYS A 475 -4.26 43.00 25.36
C LYS A 475 -4.63 43.24 23.88
N LYS A 476 -3.69 43.04 22.94
CA LYS A 476 -3.85 43.30 21.49
C LYS A 476 -3.12 42.27 20.60
N ASN A 477 -3.27 40.99 20.90
CA ASN A 477 -2.59 39.89 20.18
C ASN A 477 -3.00 39.66 18.71
N LYS A 478 -3.89 40.49 18.15
CA LYS A 478 -4.40 40.36 16.78
C LYS A 478 -3.53 41.01 15.71
N ALA A 479 -2.55 41.83 16.10
CA ALA A 479 -1.76 42.64 15.17
C ALA A 479 -1.03 41.81 14.10
N LEU A 480 -0.50 40.64 14.45
CA LEU A 480 0.13 39.75 13.46
C LEU A 480 -0.88 39.25 12.44
N GLN A 481 -2.07 38.84 12.88
CA GLN A 481 -3.11 38.37 11.98
C GLN A 481 -3.57 39.49 11.03
N GLU A 482 -3.75 40.70 11.53
CA GLU A 482 -4.13 41.87 10.73
C GLU A 482 -3.05 42.23 9.69
N LEU A 483 -1.77 42.22 10.12
CA LEU A 483 -0.63 42.40 9.22
C LEU A 483 -0.62 41.35 8.12
N LEU A 484 -0.72 40.06 8.48
CA LEU A 484 -0.74 38.96 7.51
C LEU A 484 -1.89 39.13 6.52
N ILE A 485 -3.12 39.42 6.98
CA ILE A 485 -4.26 39.66 6.10
C ILE A 485 -3.98 40.81 5.12
N SER A 486 -3.40 41.91 5.60
CA SER A 486 -3.02 43.06 4.76
C SER A 486 -2.00 42.67 3.68
N LEU A 487 -1.00 41.85 4.05
CA LEU A 487 0.05 41.37 3.14
C LEU A 487 -0.50 40.43 2.06
N PHE A 488 -1.52 39.61 2.36
CA PHE A 488 -2.15 38.76 1.34
C PHE A 488 -3.17 39.52 0.49
N ARG A 489 -3.80 40.58 1.02
CA ARG A 489 -4.80 41.39 0.30
C ARG A 489 -4.23 42.03 -0.97
N LYS A 490 -2.95 42.43 -0.99
CA LYS A 490 -2.29 43.02 -2.17
C LYS A 490 -2.25 42.10 -3.40
N TYR A 491 -2.43 40.79 -3.22
CA TYR A 491 -2.44 39.81 -4.31
C TYR A 491 -3.84 39.33 -4.71
N GLY A 492 -4.90 40.04 -4.28
CA GLY A 492 -6.28 39.65 -4.57
C GLY A 492 -6.72 38.39 -3.83
N MET A 493 -6.04 38.04 -2.73
CA MET A 493 -6.28 36.83 -1.96
C MET A 493 -7.10 37.06 -0.69
N ALA A 494 -7.53 38.29 -0.39
CA ALA A 494 -8.27 38.58 0.85
C ALA A 494 -9.68 37.97 0.94
N GLU A 495 -10.38 37.84 -0.19
CA GLU A 495 -11.69 37.15 -0.23
C GLU A 495 -11.55 35.65 0.05
N TYR A 496 -10.37 35.09 -0.22
CA TYR A 496 -10.08 33.69 0.01
C TYR A 496 -9.31 33.46 1.30
N ALA A 497 -8.60 34.45 1.86
CA ALA A 497 -7.66 34.34 2.99
C ALA A 497 -8.23 33.56 4.19
N TYR A 498 -9.54 33.63 4.42
CA TYR A 498 -10.22 32.89 5.48
C TYR A 498 -10.44 31.41 5.17
N GLN A 499 -10.55 31.02 3.89
CA GLN A 499 -10.54 29.62 3.43
C GLN A 499 -9.20 28.93 3.71
N TRP A 500 -8.13 29.70 3.97
CA TRP A 500 -6.80 29.20 4.29
C TRP A 500 -6.48 29.17 5.78
N ILE A 501 -7.46 29.50 6.64
CA ILE A 501 -7.38 29.42 8.11
C ILE A 501 -8.21 28.22 8.64
N GLY A 502 -8.69 27.36 7.75
CA GLY A 502 -9.38 26.12 8.12
C GLY A 502 -10.81 26.03 7.60
N PHE A 503 -11.30 24.81 7.58
CA PHE A 503 -12.52 24.31 6.95
C PHE A 503 -13.82 24.99 7.44
N VAL A 504 -14.17 26.17 6.91
CA VAL A 504 -15.47 26.80 7.19
C VAL A 504 -16.05 27.51 5.95
N PRO A 505 -17.36 27.37 5.64
CA PRO A 505 -18.04 28.13 4.59
C PRO A 505 -17.91 29.66 4.74
N ASN A 506 -17.90 30.38 3.62
CA ASN A 506 -17.66 31.83 3.55
C ASN A 506 -18.59 32.66 4.45
N GLU A 507 -19.89 32.33 4.54
CA GLU A 507 -20.82 33.12 5.37
C GLU A 507 -20.53 33.01 6.87
N ILE A 508 -20.02 31.86 7.32
CA ILE A 508 -19.68 31.62 8.72
C ILE A 508 -18.35 32.30 9.07
N ALA A 509 -17.37 32.23 8.16
CA ALA A 509 -16.10 32.94 8.30
C ALA A 509 -16.30 34.46 8.43
N ASP A 510 -17.15 35.06 7.58
CA ASP A 510 -17.43 36.50 7.62
C ASP A 510 -18.17 36.94 8.90
N SER A 511 -19.05 36.09 9.43
CA SER A 511 -19.75 36.33 10.71
C SER A 511 -18.80 36.26 11.90
N GLN A 512 -17.90 35.27 11.92
CA GLN A 512 -16.88 35.04 12.94
C GLN A 512 -15.85 36.17 13.01
N VAL A 513 -15.41 36.66 11.85
CA VAL A 513 -14.53 37.84 11.73
C VAL A 513 -15.20 39.10 12.30
N LYS A 514 -16.49 39.30 12.05
CA LYS A 514 -17.25 40.45 12.58
C LYS A 514 -17.46 40.40 14.09
N GLN A 515 -17.51 39.20 14.68
CA GLN A 515 -17.73 39.00 16.11
C GLN A 515 -16.42 38.93 16.92
N GLY A 516 -15.27 38.87 16.25
CA GLY A 516 -13.97 38.77 16.91
C GLY A 516 -13.64 37.35 17.42
N ASP A 517 -14.43 36.35 17.00
CA ASP A 517 -14.21 34.93 17.29
C ASP A 517 -13.58 34.28 16.06
N TYR A 518 -12.24 34.28 16.01
CA TYR A 518 -11.48 33.91 14.81
C TYR A 518 -11.38 32.39 14.60
N VAL A 519 -11.77 31.98 13.38
CA VAL A 519 -11.54 30.77 12.57
C VAL A 519 -10.77 29.59 13.21
N PHE A 520 -11.36 28.40 13.11
CA PHE A 520 -10.80 27.12 13.55
C PHE A 520 -10.10 26.39 12.39
N GLU A 521 -8.87 25.97 12.60
CA GLU A 521 -8.29 24.88 11.81
C GLU A 521 -8.56 23.57 12.55
N GLY A 522 -9.59 22.85 12.09
CA GLY A 522 -9.92 21.50 12.55
C GLY A 522 -10.63 21.42 13.91
N GLY A 523 -11.49 20.41 14.05
CA GLY A 523 -12.23 20.12 15.27
C GLY A 523 -11.35 19.84 16.48
N TYR A 524 -11.99 19.78 17.65
CA TYR A 524 -11.36 19.45 18.92
C TYR A 524 -10.60 18.12 18.80
N GLY A 525 -9.27 18.18 18.83
CA GLY A 525 -8.40 17.02 18.68
C GLY A 525 -7.02 17.42 18.17
N THR A 526 -6.91 17.79 16.89
CA THR A 526 -5.61 17.98 16.20
C THR A 526 -5.18 19.44 16.01
N GLY A 527 -6.12 20.40 16.12
CA GLY A 527 -5.88 21.80 15.76
C GLY A 527 -5.11 22.66 16.76
N LEU A 528 -5.01 22.26 18.04
CA LEU A 528 -4.37 23.11 19.07
C LEU A 528 -2.87 23.32 18.79
N PHE A 529 -2.18 22.26 18.36
CA PHE A 529 -0.74 22.26 18.12
C PHE A 529 -0.33 22.63 16.68
N HIS A 530 -1.31 22.75 15.77
CA HIS A 530 -1.10 23.10 14.35
C HIS A 530 -0.98 24.61 14.11
N GLY A 531 -1.47 25.42 15.05
CA GLY A 531 -1.26 26.87 15.08
C GLY A 531 -1.95 27.59 13.92
N LYS A 532 -3.01 28.37 14.20
CA LYS A 532 -3.91 28.99 13.20
C LYS A 532 -3.25 29.91 12.15
N LEU A 533 -1.97 30.26 12.32
CA LEU A 533 -1.23 31.15 11.41
C LEU A 533 -0.04 30.44 10.73
N SER A 534 0.21 29.17 11.03
CA SER A 534 1.43 28.44 10.61
C SER A 534 1.61 28.45 9.09
N HIS A 535 0.55 28.15 8.34
CA HIS A 535 0.57 28.20 6.88
C HIS A 535 0.67 29.61 6.29
N MET A 536 0.07 30.61 6.96
CA MET A 536 0.22 32.01 6.54
C MET A 536 1.68 32.46 6.70
N LEU A 537 2.33 32.07 7.80
CA LEU A 537 3.75 32.36 8.04
C LEU A 537 4.65 31.70 7.00
N GLN A 538 4.41 30.42 6.67
CA GLN A 538 5.14 29.75 5.58
C GLN A 538 5.04 30.54 4.26
N ARG A 539 3.84 31.01 3.92
CA ARG A 539 3.61 31.75 2.67
C ARG A 539 4.17 33.17 2.68
N VAL A 540 4.31 33.79 3.84
CA VAL A 540 5.03 35.06 3.93
C VAL A 540 6.50 34.87 3.57
N ILE A 541 7.12 33.76 3.99
CA ILE A 541 8.49 33.41 3.55
C ILE A 541 8.54 33.31 2.02
N LEU A 542 7.56 32.66 1.38
CA LEU A 542 7.46 32.61 -0.09
C LEU A 542 7.40 34.01 -0.71
N ILE A 543 6.53 34.89 -0.19
CA ILE A 543 6.35 36.25 -0.72
C ILE A 543 7.66 37.03 -0.65
N TYR A 544 8.30 37.05 0.52
CA TYR A 544 9.55 37.79 0.68
C TYR A 544 10.70 37.16 -0.12
N ALA A 545 10.76 35.84 -0.24
CA ALA A 545 11.77 35.16 -1.06
C ALA A 545 11.61 35.49 -2.56
N ILE A 546 10.37 35.62 -3.04
CA ILE A 546 10.10 36.11 -4.39
C ILE A 546 10.55 37.57 -4.54
N GLU A 547 10.18 38.44 -3.59
CA GLU A 547 10.53 39.88 -3.62
C GLU A 547 12.06 40.12 -3.56
N HIS A 548 12.80 39.22 -2.91
CA HIS A 548 14.28 39.25 -2.84
C HIS A 548 14.96 38.50 -4.00
N GLY A 549 14.21 37.91 -4.92
CA GLY A 549 14.76 37.21 -6.10
C GLY A 549 15.37 35.83 -5.82
N GLU A 550 15.12 35.24 -4.64
CA GLU A 550 15.59 33.90 -4.27
C GLU A 550 14.78 32.78 -4.95
N ILE A 551 13.54 33.08 -5.35
CA ILE A 551 12.66 32.18 -6.09
C ILE A 551 12.47 32.70 -7.52
N ASN A 552 12.84 31.89 -8.52
CA ASN A 552 12.71 32.26 -9.92
C ASN A 552 11.26 32.06 -10.41
N MET A 553 10.58 33.17 -10.69
CA MET A 553 9.20 33.21 -11.19
C MET A 553 9.10 33.18 -12.73
N THR A 554 10.22 33.12 -13.45
CA THR A 554 10.24 33.19 -14.91
C THR A 554 10.41 31.82 -15.55
N PHE A 555 9.69 31.58 -16.65
CA PHE A 555 9.80 30.35 -17.45
C PHE A 555 9.71 30.67 -18.94
N GLU A 556 10.24 29.79 -19.79
CA GLU A 556 10.19 29.94 -21.24
C GLU A 556 9.11 29.07 -21.84
N TYR A 557 8.26 29.68 -22.67
CA TYR A 557 7.23 28.96 -23.42
C TYR A 557 7.12 29.54 -24.82
N ASN A 558 7.20 28.67 -25.84
CA ASN A 558 7.18 29.05 -27.25
C ASN A 558 8.18 30.17 -27.59
N GLN A 559 9.44 30.03 -27.13
CA GLN A 559 10.52 31.01 -27.35
C GLN A 559 10.24 32.43 -26.77
N SER A 560 9.21 32.56 -25.93
CA SER A 560 8.89 33.79 -25.21
C SER A 560 9.09 33.59 -23.71
N ARG A 561 9.64 34.60 -23.04
CA ARG A 561 9.81 34.59 -21.58
C ARG A 561 8.51 35.05 -20.91
N HIS A 562 7.99 34.23 -20.01
CA HIS A 562 6.79 34.50 -19.22
C HIS A 562 7.16 34.60 -17.74
N THR A 563 6.35 35.34 -16.99
CA THR A 563 6.53 35.52 -15.53
C THR A 563 5.26 35.10 -14.81
N LEU A 564 5.39 34.19 -13.86
CA LEU A 564 4.32 33.81 -12.95
C LEU A 564 4.05 34.93 -11.95
N THR A 565 2.80 35.09 -11.55
CA THR A 565 2.40 35.98 -10.46
C THR A 565 2.46 35.26 -9.13
N VAL A 566 2.61 36.01 -8.02
CA VAL A 566 2.47 35.44 -6.65
C VAL A 566 1.12 34.73 -6.51
N LYS A 567 0.06 35.29 -7.11
CA LYS A 567 -1.28 34.68 -7.13
C LYS A 567 -1.27 33.29 -7.78
N ASP A 568 -0.59 33.11 -8.92
CA ASP A 568 -0.49 31.81 -9.60
C ASP A 568 0.14 30.74 -8.70
N ILE A 569 1.17 31.10 -7.92
CA ILE A 569 1.85 30.18 -7.01
C ILE A 569 0.97 29.84 -5.83
N LEU A 570 0.37 30.86 -5.22
CA LEU A 570 -0.54 30.66 -4.11
C LEU A 570 -1.71 29.74 -4.53
N GLU A 571 -2.37 30.00 -5.67
CA GLU A 571 -3.41 29.10 -6.22
C GLU A 571 -2.89 27.69 -6.49
N GLY A 572 -1.64 27.56 -6.97
CA GLY A 572 -0.95 26.28 -7.16
C GLY A 572 -0.78 25.46 -5.86
N LEU A 573 -0.53 26.12 -4.73
CA LEU A 573 -0.44 25.48 -3.41
C LEU A 573 -1.79 24.92 -2.92
N VAL A 574 -2.92 25.33 -3.51
CA VAL A 574 -4.28 24.93 -3.11
C VAL A 574 -4.85 23.79 -3.97
N SER A 575 -4.46 23.73 -5.24
CA SER A 575 -5.30 23.16 -6.29
C SER A 575 -4.98 21.71 -6.71
N ILE A 576 -4.08 21.00 -6.03
CA ILE A 576 -3.40 19.83 -6.63
C ILE A 576 -4.00 18.44 -6.32
N ILE A 577 -5.10 18.28 -5.58
CA ILE A 577 -5.79 16.96 -5.51
C ILE A 577 -7.29 17.10 -5.73
N THR A 578 -7.82 16.58 -6.83
CA THR A 578 -9.23 16.18 -6.94
C THR A 578 -9.33 14.68 -6.72
N GLN A 579 -9.69 14.26 -5.51
CA GLN A 579 -10.25 12.92 -5.28
C GLN A 579 -11.77 13.09 -5.16
N ASN A 580 -12.53 12.40 -6.01
CA ASN A 580 -14.00 12.39 -6.00
C ASN A 580 -14.67 13.77 -6.16
N GLY A 581 -14.08 14.68 -6.94
CA GLY A 581 -14.64 16.01 -7.19
C GLY A 581 -14.45 17.04 -6.06
N VAL A 582 -13.81 16.64 -4.95
CA VAL A 582 -13.41 17.55 -3.88
C VAL A 582 -11.98 18.00 -4.13
N LYS A 583 -11.76 19.32 -4.24
CA LYS A 583 -10.43 19.93 -4.25
C LYS A 583 -9.84 19.82 -2.84
N ALA A 584 -8.97 18.84 -2.64
CA ALA A 584 -8.16 18.69 -1.43
C ALA A 584 -6.83 19.44 -1.61
N TRP A 585 -6.45 20.13 -0.53
CA TRP A 585 -5.21 20.86 -0.40
C TRP A 585 -4.03 19.89 -0.50
N ASN A 586 -3.11 20.14 -1.43
CA ASN A 586 -1.78 19.51 -1.35
C ASN A 586 -0.82 20.57 -0.83
N LEU A 587 -0.78 20.66 0.51
CA LEU A 587 0.30 21.38 1.18
C LEU A 587 1.62 20.77 0.73
N VAL A 588 2.65 21.59 0.66
CA VAL A 588 4.03 21.16 0.42
C VAL A 588 4.46 20.27 1.59
N LYS A 589 4.00 19.00 1.55
CA LYS A 589 4.02 17.99 2.61
C LYS A 589 3.70 18.50 4.02
N ASP A 590 2.44 18.34 4.42
CA ASP A 590 2.02 18.34 5.83
C ASP A 590 2.41 17.04 6.56
N LEU A 591 3.56 16.47 6.19
CA LEU A 591 4.07 15.23 6.74
C LEU A 591 5.10 15.56 7.82
N ARG A 592 4.79 15.17 9.06
CA ARG A 592 5.75 15.27 10.16
C ARG A 592 6.96 14.38 9.88
N THR A 593 8.10 14.98 9.60
CA THR A 593 9.38 14.29 9.57
C THR A 593 10.02 14.37 10.95
N TYR A 594 10.36 13.24 11.56
CA TYR A 594 10.91 13.17 12.92
C TYR A 594 12.44 13.21 13.00
N HIS A 595 13.12 13.38 11.87
CA HIS A 595 14.56 13.15 11.76
C HIS A 595 15.40 14.44 11.76
N TYR A 596 14.82 15.59 11.39
CA TYR A 596 15.50 16.90 11.33
C TYR A 596 14.47 18.05 11.35
N ILE A 597 14.91 19.28 11.61
CA ILE A 597 14.04 20.47 11.54
C ILE A 597 13.87 20.88 10.07
N GLU A 598 12.62 20.89 9.60
CA GLU A 598 12.24 21.52 8.35
C GLU A 598 11.02 22.44 8.58
N PHE A 599 11.03 23.63 8.01
CA PHE A 599 9.89 24.57 8.07
C PHE A 599 8.81 24.23 7.05
N SER A 600 8.96 23.16 6.27
CA SER A 600 7.86 22.59 5.48
C SER A 600 6.79 21.96 6.38
N ASP A 601 7.18 21.46 7.55
CA ASP A 601 6.25 21.08 8.61
C ASP A 601 5.79 22.36 9.37
N PRO A 602 4.52 22.77 9.23
CA PRO A 602 4.02 24.00 9.87
C PRO A 602 4.05 23.91 11.40
N HIS A 603 3.89 22.72 11.99
CA HIS A 603 4.00 22.53 13.44
C HIS A 603 5.42 22.83 13.93
N ARG A 604 6.43 22.35 13.19
CA ARG A 604 7.85 22.61 13.48
C ARG A 604 8.20 24.08 13.34
N LEU A 605 7.76 24.73 12.27
CA LEU A 605 7.95 26.19 12.13
C LEU A 605 7.37 26.92 13.33
N PHE A 606 6.12 26.61 13.68
CA PHE A 606 5.40 27.29 14.75
C PHE A 606 6.04 27.07 16.13
N SER A 607 6.34 25.82 16.47
CA SER A 607 7.05 25.46 17.71
C SER A 607 8.44 26.10 17.79
N SER A 608 9.22 26.03 16.70
CA SER A 608 10.57 26.61 16.66
C SER A 608 10.54 28.12 16.84
N LEU A 609 9.56 28.82 16.25
CA LEU A 609 9.42 30.26 16.42
C LEU A 609 9.00 30.65 17.83
N MET A 610 8.10 29.91 18.49
CA MET A 610 7.76 30.18 19.88
C MET A 610 8.96 29.94 20.81
N TYR A 611 9.70 28.86 20.60
CA TYR A 611 10.80 28.44 21.46
C TYR A 611 12.10 29.22 21.23
N GLU A 612 12.59 29.29 19.99
CA GLU A 612 13.88 29.89 19.64
C GLU A 612 13.75 31.31 19.06
N GLY A 613 12.52 31.78 18.78
CA GLY A 613 12.28 33.05 18.07
C GLY A 613 12.96 34.26 18.69
N ARG A 614 12.96 34.38 20.02
CA ARG A 614 13.69 35.45 20.73
C ARG A 614 15.20 35.38 20.50
N THR A 615 15.78 34.18 20.55
CA THR A 615 17.22 33.95 20.34
C THR A 615 17.65 34.30 18.92
N ILE A 616 16.78 34.06 17.94
CA ILE A 616 17.06 34.40 16.53
C ILE A 616 16.64 35.83 16.16
N GLY A 617 16.24 36.68 17.11
CA GLY A 617 15.89 38.10 16.87
C GLY A 617 14.47 38.36 16.36
N CYS A 618 13.56 37.39 16.53
CA CYS A 618 12.15 37.47 16.15
C CYS A 618 11.24 37.57 17.39
N SER A 619 11.57 38.42 18.37
CA SER A 619 10.90 38.45 19.67
C SER A 619 9.40 38.79 19.62
N ALA A 620 8.99 39.79 18.83
CA ALA A 620 7.59 40.17 18.72
C ALA A 620 6.77 39.07 18.05
N LEU A 621 7.33 38.42 17.03
CA LEU A 621 6.72 37.27 16.37
C LEU A 621 6.60 36.10 17.36
N ALA A 622 7.68 35.73 18.06
CA ALA A 622 7.69 34.65 19.04
C ALA A 622 6.62 34.85 20.13
N ASP A 623 6.53 36.06 20.66
CA ASP A 623 5.59 36.40 21.73
C ASP A 623 4.15 36.40 21.23
N CYS A 624 3.90 36.90 20.02
CA CYS A 624 2.57 36.85 19.42
C CYS A 624 2.07 35.42 19.24
N LEU A 625 2.94 34.51 18.76
CA LEU A 625 2.60 33.11 18.58
C LEU A 625 2.42 32.39 19.92
N THR A 626 3.31 32.64 20.87
CA THR A 626 3.24 32.11 22.24
C THR A 626 1.95 32.54 22.93
N ASP A 627 1.57 33.82 22.81
CA ASP A 627 0.34 34.33 23.42
C ASP A 627 -0.91 33.75 22.79
N SER A 628 -0.92 33.67 21.45
CA SER A 628 -2.01 33.04 20.71
C SER A 628 -2.19 31.58 21.13
N PHE A 629 -1.09 30.84 21.26
CA PHE A 629 -1.09 29.45 21.71
C PHE A 629 -1.56 29.32 23.16
N CYS A 630 -0.96 30.03 24.11
CA CYS A 630 -1.30 29.97 25.53
C CYS A 630 -2.77 30.35 25.77
N SER A 631 -3.23 31.44 25.14
CA SER A 631 -4.62 31.87 25.20
C SER A 631 -5.57 30.82 24.62
N GLY A 632 -5.18 30.17 23.52
CA GLY A 632 -5.92 29.07 22.90
C GLY A 632 -5.99 27.84 23.81
N LEU A 633 -4.87 27.43 24.38
CA LEU A 633 -4.73 26.30 25.28
C LEU A 633 -5.52 26.50 26.58
N ILE A 634 -5.50 27.69 27.18
CA ILE A 634 -6.32 28.02 28.37
C ILE A 634 -7.81 27.87 28.06
N ARG A 635 -8.28 28.46 26.95
CA ARG A 635 -9.69 28.34 26.52
C ARG A 635 -10.07 26.88 26.30
N TYR A 636 -9.20 26.13 25.62
CA TYR A 636 -9.41 24.71 25.33
C TYR A 636 -9.46 23.90 26.62
N TYR A 637 -8.48 24.05 27.49
CA TYR A 637 -8.40 23.40 28.81
C TYR A 637 -9.66 23.67 29.65
N HIS A 638 -10.10 24.92 29.76
CA HIS A 638 -11.31 25.26 30.52
C HIS A 638 -12.60 24.68 29.91
N ALA A 639 -12.70 24.62 28.57
CA ALA A 639 -13.83 23.97 27.92
C ALA A 639 -13.88 22.47 28.28
N TRP A 640 -12.73 21.81 28.32
CA TRP A 640 -12.61 20.39 28.65
C TRP A 640 -12.81 20.07 30.14
N LYS A 641 -12.39 20.94 31.07
CA LYS A 641 -12.64 20.74 32.51
C LYS A 641 -14.13 20.64 32.87
N LYS A 642 -15.02 21.12 32.01
CA LYS A 642 -16.48 20.94 32.20
C LYS A 642 -16.92 19.47 32.05
N ASN A 643 -16.13 18.65 31.35
CA ASN A 643 -16.40 17.22 31.22
C ASN A 643 -15.89 16.49 32.47
N THR A 644 -16.76 15.68 33.06
CA THR A 644 -16.49 14.91 34.30
C THR A 644 -15.18 14.14 34.26
N PHE A 645 -14.79 13.60 33.09
CA PHE A 645 -13.54 12.84 32.91
C PHE A 645 -12.27 13.69 33.06
N PHE A 646 -12.31 14.99 32.77
CA PHE A 646 -11.14 15.90 32.84
C PHE A 646 -11.21 16.92 33.97
N SER A 647 -12.27 16.89 34.77
CA SER A 647 -12.58 17.91 35.77
C SER A 647 -11.49 18.06 36.84
N ASP A 648 -10.83 16.96 37.21
CA ASP A 648 -9.79 16.92 38.25
C ASP A 648 -8.36 17.10 37.72
N LEU A 649 -8.16 17.17 36.40
CA LEU A 649 -6.81 17.27 35.81
C LEU A 649 -6.29 18.70 35.87
N ASP A 650 -5.03 18.87 36.27
CA ASP A 650 -4.28 20.10 36.01
C ASP A 650 -3.93 20.24 34.52
N ILE A 651 -3.45 21.41 34.08
CA ILE A 651 -3.19 21.68 32.65
C ILE A 651 -2.11 20.76 32.07
N LEU A 652 -1.12 20.36 32.86
CA LEU A 652 -0.03 19.51 32.42
C LEU A 652 -0.49 18.04 32.28
N ALA A 653 -1.27 17.56 33.26
CA ALA A 653 -1.92 16.27 33.23
C ALA A 653 -2.94 16.19 32.07
N PHE A 654 -3.68 17.28 31.83
CA PHE A 654 -4.57 17.40 30.68
C PHE A 654 -3.83 17.28 29.35
N ILE A 655 -2.72 18.01 29.16
CA ILE A 655 -1.91 17.93 27.94
C ILE A 655 -1.32 16.53 27.74
N LYS A 656 -0.79 15.91 28.80
CA LYS A 656 -0.26 14.53 28.74
C LYS A 656 -1.33 13.52 28.35
N GLN A 657 -2.57 13.75 28.78
CA GLN A 657 -3.70 12.91 28.40
C GLN A 657 -4.26 13.28 27.03
N GLN A 658 -4.12 14.52 26.55
CA GLN A 658 -4.59 14.97 25.23
C GLN A 658 -3.96 14.19 24.07
N ASP A 659 -2.70 13.75 24.22
CA ASP A 659 -2.05 12.80 23.32
C ASP A 659 -2.80 11.46 23.22
N ASP A 660 -3.56 11.08 24.25
CA ASP A 660 -4.42 9.88 24.30
C ASP A 660 -5.85 10.16 23.78
N LEU A 661 -6.27 11.43 23.62
CA LEU A 661 -7.64 11.84 23.25
C LEU A 661 -7.85 12.07 21.75
N THR A 662 -6.78 12.12 20.96
CA THR A 662 -6.81 12.55 19.55
C THR A 662 -7.42 11.55 18.58
N LEU A 663 -7.86 10.36 19.02
CA LEU A 663 -8.57 9.42 18.17
C LEU A 663 -9.83 8.88 18.86
N GLU A 664 -10.97 9.20 18.23
CA GLU A 664 -12.31 8.60 18.36
C GLU A 664 -13.12 8.79 19.65
N ARG A 665 -12.52 8.95 20.84
CA ARG A 665 -13.34 9.05 22.09
C ARG A 665 -13.87 10.45 22.43
N PHE A 666 -13.34 11.49 21.81
CA PHE A 666 -13.51 12.87 22.25
C PHE A 666 -13.62 13.92 21.13
N SER A 667 -13.96 13.50 19.90
CA SER A 667 -14.93 14.34 19.20
C SER A 667 -16.24 14.10 19.94
N PRO A 668 -16.76 15.03 20.76
CA PRO A 668 -18.21 15.03 20.88
C PRO A 668 -18.72 15.04 19.44
N LEU A 669 -19.81 14.32 19.16
CA LEU A 669 -20.62 14.61 17.98
C LEU A 669 -20.60 16.14 17.80
N PRO A 670 -20.28 16.68 16.61
CA PRO A 670 -20.21 18.13 16.37
C PRO A 670 -21.39 18.91 16.97
N GLU A 671 -22.53 18.23 17.12
CA GLU A 671 -23.78 18.62 17.76
C GLU A 671 -23.66 19.05 19.24
N LEU A 672 -22.81 18.42 20.07
CA LEU A 672 -22.73 18.68 21.51
C LEU A 672 -21.96 19.97 21.87
N ILE A 673 -21.02 20.40 21.02
CA ILE A 673 -20.32 21.70 21.18
C ILE A 673 -21.07 22.83 20.46
N GLN A 674 -21.81 22.53 19.38
CA GLN A 674 -22.68 23.52 18.74
C GLN A 674 -23.80 23.99 19.67
N ALA A 675 -24.33 23.13 20.55
CA ALA A 675 -25.45 23.46 21.42
C ALA A 675 -25.15 24.57 22.44
N GLU A 676 -23.96 24.61 23.07
CA GLU A 676 -23.64 25.62 24.11
C GLU A 676 -23.16 26.97 23.56
N LEU A 677 -22.59 27.02 22.35
CA LEU A 677 -22.14 28.29 21.75
C LEU A 677 -23.29 29.09 21.10
N ILE A 678 -24.39 28.41 20.72
CA ILE A 678 -25.57 29.05 20.11
C ILE A 678 -26.46 29.75 21.15
N GLU A 679 -26.48 29.31 22.42
CA GLU A 679 -27.38 29.86 23.44
C GLU A 679 -27.14 31.35 23.78
N LYS A 680 -25.99 31.94 23.39
CA LYS A 680 -25.69 33.35 23.66
C LYS A 680 -25.87 34.31 22.49
N SER A 681 -26.12 33.83 21.26
CA SER A 681 -26.41 34.72 20.12
C SER A 681 -27.89 34.68 19.77
N HIS A 682 -28.56 35.83 19.88
CA HIS A 682 -30.00 36.04 19.81
C HIS A 682 -30.81 35.24 18.76
N LYS A 683 -31.91 34.65 19.26
CA LYS A 683 -33.19 34.31 18.60
C LYS A 683 -33.31 34.73 17.12
N ARG A 684 -33.05 33.80 16.22
CA ARG A 684 -33.87 33.57 15.01
C ARG A 684 -33.84 32.09 14.71
N GLN A 685 -34.96 31.42 14.96
CA GLN A 685 -35.20 30.04 14.54
C GLN A 685 -34.99 29.94 13.03
N VAL A 686 -34.00 29.16 12.63
CA VAL A 686 -33.94 28.56 11.29
C VAL A 686 -33.94 27.06 11.56
N GLU A 687 -35.07 26.42 11.25
CA GLU A 687 -35.17 24.96 11.25
C GLU A 687 -34.21 24.40 10.20
N ILE A 688 -33.20 23.67 10.66
CA ILE A 688 -32.33 22.88 9.79
C ILE A 688 -32.81 21.43 9.90
N ASN A 689 -33.58 20.99 8.91
CA ASN A 689 -33.89 19.57 8.74
C ASN A 689 -32.62 18.83 8.33
N ALA A 690 -32.21 17.86 9.16
CA ALA A 690 -31.12 16.95 8.87
C ALA A 690 -31.42 16.15 7.60
N VAL A 691 -30.53 16.22 6.61
CA VAL A 691 -30.53 15.32 5.45
C VAL A 691 -29.13 14.74 5.29
N THR A 692 -29.10 13.41 5.29
CA THR A 692 -27.96 12.51 5.08
C THR A 692 -27.23 12.75 3.75
N TYR A 693 -25.90 12.62 3.81
CA TYR A 693 -24.96 12.76 2.70
C TYR A 693 -25.31 11.95 1.45
N SER A 694 -25.70 12.63 0.37
CA SER A 694 -25.43 12.19 -1.01
C SER A 694 -25.67 13.34 -1.99
N GLU A 695 -24.65 13.61 -2.82
CA GLU A 695 -24.70 14.32 -4.10
C GLU A 695 -24.76 15.87 -4.12
N GLY A 696 -23.71 16.43 -4.74
CA GLY A 696 -23.58 17.68 -5.50
C GLY A 696 -24.55 18.83 -5.25
N TYR A 697 -24.00 19.97 -4.81
CA TYR A 697 -24.68 21.26 -4.90
C TYR A 697 -23.90 22.24 -5.79
N GLY A 698 -24.53 22.65 -6.88
CA GLY A 698 -24.38 24.00 -7.41
C GLY A 698 -25.43 24.92 -6.76
N LEU A 699 -25.21 26.23 -6.78
CA LEU A 699 -26.20 27.29 -7.09
C LEU A 699 -25.63 28.70 -6.89
N ILE A 700 -25.90 29.53 -7.91
CA ILE A 700 -26.32 30.95 -7.91
C ILE A 700 -25.38 32.01 -7.30
N CYS A 701 -24.73 32.76 -8.21
CA CYS A 701 -24.19 34.10 -7.97
C CYS A 701 -25.29 35.13 -7.68
N LYS A 702 -25.10 35.93 -6.63
CA LYS A 702 -25.67 37.29 -6.57
C LYS A 702 -24.52 38.30 -6.53
N ASN A 703 -24.44 39.10 -7.58
CA ASN A 703 -23.43 40.13 -7.81
C ASN A 703 -23.43 41.17 -6.67
N TYR A 704 -22.25 41.40 -6.08
CA TYR A 704 -21.97 42.58 -5.26
C TYR A 704 -20.99 43.46 -6.04
N GLN A 705 -21.31 44.75 -6.19
CA GLN A 705 -20.44 45.73 -6.84
C GLN A 705 -19.61 46.52 -5.80
N PRO A 706 -18.33 46.78 -6.07
CA PRO A 706 -17.42 47.45 -5.15
C PRO A 706 -17.53 48.98 -5.27
N ASN A 707 -17.58 49.68 -4.13
CA ASN A 707 -17.33 51.12 -4.09
C ASN A 707 -15.82 51.42 -4.15
N GLU A 708 -15.52 52.58 -4.71
CA GLU A 708 -14.32 52.91 -5.48
C GLU A 708 -13.03 53.23 -4.68
N ARG A 709 -11.91 52.87 -5.33
CA ARG A 709 -10.59 53.52 -5.46
C ARG A 709 -9.83 54.00 -4.21
N PHE A 710 -8.63 53.44 -4.08
CA PHE A 710 -7.44 54.17 -3.61
C PHE A 710 -6.32 53.98 -4.63
N VAL A 711 -5.90 55.08 -5.26
CA VAL A 711 -4.68 55.20 -6.08
C VAL A 711 -3.66 55.90 -5.19
N PRO A 712 -2.45 55.36 -4.97
CA PRO A 712 -1.36 56.14 -4.38
C PRO A 712 -0.70 56.99 -5.46
N ASP A 713 -0.74 58.30 -5.27
CA ASP A 713 -0.07 59.29 -6.11
C ASP A 713 1.47 59.22 -6.01
N SER A 714 2.07 59.68 -7.11
CA SER A 714 3.43 60.22 -7.26
C SER A 714 4.61 59.26 -7.50
N PHE A 715 4.82 58.92 -8.78
CA PHE A 715 6.12 59.08 -9.42
C PHE A 715 5.94 60.04 -10.60
N HIS A 716 6.21 61.33 -10.38
CA HIS A 716 6.37 62.30 -11.45
C HIS A 716 7.75 62.16 -12.08
N GLY A 717 7.79 62.13 -13.41
CA GLY A 717 8.90 62.74 -14.15
C GLY A 717 9.24 62.09 -15.49
N LEU A 718 8.64 62.65 -16.56
CA LEU A 718 9.01 62.66 -18.00
C LEU A 718 8.17 61.73 -18.90
N SER A 719 7.57 62.16 -20.01
CA SER A 719 7.28 63.48 -20.60
C SER A 719 6.42 63.22 -21.84
N THR A 720 5.42 64.06 -22.09
CA THR A 720 5.03 64.73 -23.37
C THR A 720 3.53 64.98 -23.40
N GLY A 721 3.16 66.26 -23.55
CA GLY A 721 1.81 66.75 -23.81
C GLY A 721 1.35 67.76 -22.79
#